data_AF-A0A6I1KAD8-F1
#
_entry.id   AF-A0A6I1KAD8-F1
#
_cell.length_a   1.000
_cell.length_b   1.000
_cell.length_c   1.000
_cell.angle_alpha   90.00
_cell.angle_beta   90.00
_cell.angle_gamma   90.00
#
_symmetry.space_group_name_H-M   'P 1'
#
loop_
_entity.id
_entity.type
_entity.pdbx_description
1 polymer ?
#
loop_
_entity_poly.entity_id
_entity_poly.type
_entity_poly.pdbx_seq_one_letter_code
_entity_poly.pdbx_strand_id
1 'polypeptide(L)'
;MKRLLQTLLLLALACAVLPAASAAPAIFARTNLVAWCIVPFDSKKRGPAERAEMAAKLGFKHIAYDWRAEHVAEFETEILEYRKRGLNYFAFWSTHEEAFKQFAKHSLHPQIWMTVPSPAGATQAERVEKAAAQLLPAVQRAGKAGSQFGLYNHGGWGGEPENMIAICELLRTRHGATNVGIIYNQHHGHDHVDRFAKVLAAMKPHLLCLNLNGMTRDGDKRGQKILPLGSGELDLPLLKVIAASGYRGPIGIIGHTQDDVEQRLRDNLDGLDWLLPQLEGKPAGPKPKYRTIAAAKPVAAAAQPPAAVVGQSAAPSLAKEFGHALAGGFVEEGKAAYRELPITVELRAQVHSKNGFNILVACDPKASAQHWELYTYSGSGVFSLYMPGRGGEFKSSANICDGQWHALAAIIEPARVRLFVDGKQVLDAPAKPLTGTPKPGGLGIGKLVESGLGCDGLLDDIRISRGVREINGVPKEPLKADAQTIGLWNFDDAKSPSAGRADLPVGQARAASSQAADAQQRVPTKKPELLYTKQATREATESATTTATLKQLPAARLASIHALPAAPTLKPDGSADVTGAKTITLPNAQWTTLDASAKSLLFTLRADAPREVTFRIGCKRPVQTKFNNGPMPSDLGPPGWLAGQIGNIADPVPFHVKLRAGDNFLSLTFTETVPFYFELDPLGRDLREQLNARLTADFPPTGEARYWRIETIPVPTGIALEVGGMAFAPDNALIVCTRRGEIWRYYSAAVQAECAKPGPNRAAMLKASSSTATAVPPSFGDRWELFATGLHEPLGLLAGKPGEVFVVQRSELTRIADTDGDGRADLFETLDQNCGVSASQHAYIFGPVRDKAGNLWGAISGIGVSGPGKYFGWSFKVTPKGEFIPVSSGLRSPNGLCMTPDGDLFITDNQGEWVGTSPLHHVSPGAFHGHPASLKWEPNFKGNASSADDLTKIRKLPAIQFPYGTMGQSLAEPVIDTTGGRFGPFAGQMFVCDESKCIVVRVALEKVDGEWQGACLPFRSGFQGGNNRAAFAPDGSLFLGQTDRGWGSTGGKSFGLQRLVWSGEAPFEIETMKLTPDGFDVRFTRPVDRSAAATPANWSLSHYHYLYRQAYGSPQQDITPVKVATATVSADGRTVRLKLPELRAGKIYELHHANLRAADGTAPLHTAAYYTLNRVGKE
;
A
#
# COMPACT_ATOMS: atom_id res chain seq x y z
N MET A 1 -15.73 -84.76 -27.49
CA MET A 1 -14.67 -84.01 -28.20
C MET A 1 -15.20 -83.12 -29.34
N LYS A 2 -15.85 -83.61 -30.42
CA LYS A 2 -16.22 -82.76 -31.58
C LYS A 2 -17.01 -81.47 -31.27
N ARG A 3 -17.91 -81.46 -30.27
CA ARG A 3 -18.62 -80.23 -29.84
C ARG A 3 -17.73 -79.16 -29.16
N LEU A 4 -16.57 -79.52 -28.61
CA LEU A 4 -15.69 -78.57 -27.92
C LEU A 4 -14.89 -77.70 -28.91
N LEU A 5 -14.48 -78.26 -30.05
CA LEU A 5 -13.77 -77.50 -31.10
C LEU A 5 -14.68 -76.49 -31.81
N GLN A 6 -15.98 -76.78 -31.98
CA GLN A 6 -16.91 -75.83 -32.59
C GLN A 6 -17.16 -74.60 -31.71
N THR A 7 -17.18 -74.76 -30.37
CA THR A 7 -17.31 -73.62 -29.45
C THR A 7 -16.06 -72.73 -29.45
N LEU A 8 -14.86 -73.32 -29.56
CA LEU A 8 -13.60 -72.56 -29.62
C LEU A 8 -13.44 -71.77 -30.92
N LEU A 9 -13.89 -72.30 -32.06
CA LEU A 9 -13.79 -71.58 -33.34
C LEU A 9 -14.77 -70.40 -33.44
N LEU A 10 -15.92 -70.47 -32.77
CA LEU A 10 -16.88 -69.35 -32.69
C LEU A 10 -16.43 -68.20 -31.78
N LEU A 11 -15.53 -68.44 -30.81
CA LEU A 11 -14.90 -67.36 -30.04
C LEU A 11 -13.87 -66.56 -30.86
N ALA A 12 -13.30 -67.16 -31.91
CA ALA A 12 -12.25 -66.52 -32.73
C ALA A 12 -12.77 -65.50 -33.75
N LEU A 13 -14.07 -65.52 -34.09
CA LEU A 13 -14.69 -64.61 -35.08
C LEU A 13 -15.59 -63.53 -34.46
N ALA A 14 -15.59 -63.39 -33.13
CA ALA A 14 -16.37 -62.38 -32.40
C ALA A 14 -15.59 -61.08 -32.09
N CYS A 15 -14.35 -60.92 -32.57
CA CYS A 15 -13.58 -59.67 -32.47
C CYS A 15 -14.03 -58.60 -33.48
N ALA A 16 -15.34 -58.38 -33.59
CA ALA A 16 -15.96 -57.34 -34.40
C ALA A 16 -16.43 -56.18 -33.52
N VAL A 17 -15.53 -55.22 -33.30
CA VAL A 17 -15.77 -53.87 -32.74
C VAL A 17 -16.93 -53.77 -31.74
N LEU A 18 -16.67 -54.11 -30.48
CA LEU A 18 -17.37 -53.42 -29.40
C LEU A 18 -17.10 -51.92 -29.56
N PRO A 19 -18.12 -51.04 -29.58
CA PRO A 19 -17.85 -49.62 -29.46
C PRO A 19 -17.21 -49.40 -28.11
N ALA A 20 -15.95 -48.96 -28.10
CA ALA A 20 -15.26 -48.65 -26.85
C ALA A 20 -16.12 -47.64 -26.08
N ALA A 21 -16.51 -47.99 -24.85
CA ALA A 21 -17.19 -47.07 -23.95
C ALA A 21 -16.24 -45.91 -23.71
N SER A 22 -16.42 -44.83 -24.47
CA SER A 22 -15.46 -43.73 -24.51
C SER A 22 -15.34 -43.17 -23.09
N ALA A 23 -14.13 -43.29 -22.56
CA ALA A 23 -13.81 -43.02 -21.19
C ALA A 23 -13.13 -41.66 -21.12
N ALA A 24 -13.81 -40.71 -20.47
CA ALA A 24 -13.34 -39.35 -20.33
C ALA A 24 -11.89 -39.33 -19.84
N PRO A 25 -11.01 -38.49 -20.41
CA PRO A 25 -9.57 -38.58 -20.17
C PRO A 25 -9.25 -38.63 -18.67
N ALA A 26 -8.62 -39.72 -18.21
CA ALA A 26 -8.53 -40.09 -16.79
C ALA A 26 -7.93 -39.02 -15.86
N ILE A 27 -7.20 -38.05 -16.43
CA ILE A 27 -6.73 -36.83 -15.75
C ILE A 27 -7.86 -36.00 -15.12
N PHE A 28 -9.09 -36.07 -15.65
CA PHE A 28 -10.25 -35.34 -15.16
C PHE A 28 -11.18 -36.19 -14.27
N ALA A 29 -10.82 -37.42 -13.94
CA ALA A 29 -11.59 -38.26 -13.04
C ALA A 29 -11.70 -37.61 -11.65
N ARG A 30 -12.88 -37.68 -11.01
CA ARG A 30 -13.17 -37.01 -9.72
C ARG A 30 -12.17 -37.34 -8.60
N THR A 31 -11.54 -38.51 -8.65
CA THR A 31 -10.47 -38.95 -7.74
C THR A 31 -9.13 -38.21 -7.93
N ASN A 32 -8.85 -37.66 -9.11
CA ASN A 32 -7.66 -36.83 -9.40
C ASN A 32 -7.92 -35.32 -9.20
N LEU A 33 -9.14 -34.94 -8.80
CA LEU A 33 -9.50 -33.55 -8.60
C LEU A 33 -9.11 -33.06 -7.18
N VAL A 34 -8.60 -31.82 -7.13
CA VAL A 34 -8.22 -31.10 -5.92
C VAL A 34 -9.19 -29.95 -5.70
N ALA A 35 -9.83 -29.84 -4.55
CA ALA A 35 -10.58 -28.64 -4.20
C ALA A 35 -9.59 -27.53 -3.76
N TRP A 36 -9.69 -26.32 -4.34
CA TRP A 36 -8.75 -25.20 -4.10
C TRP A 36 -9.50 -23.87 -3.89
N CYS A 37 -8.94 -22.95 -3.10
CA CYS A 37 -9.56 -21.68 -2.70
C CYS A 37 -10.96 -21.89 -2.09
N ILE A 38 -11.05 -22.65 -0.99
CA ILE A 38 -12.33 -23.09 -0.40
C ILE A 38 -12.53 -22.78 1.09
N VAL A 39 -11.58 -22.07 1.71
CA VAL A 39 -11.62 -21.77 3.14
C VAL A 39 -12.04 -20.30 3.37
N PRO A 40 -11.21 -19.27 3.06
CA PRO A 40 -11.58 -17.86 3.18
C PRO A 40 -12.57 -17.38 2.08
N PHE A 41 -12.89 -18.24 1.12
CA PHE A 41 -13.82 -17.97 0.01
C PHE A 41 -15.18 -18.67 0.18
N ASP A 42 -15.39 -19.39 1.28
CA ASP A 42 -16.73 -19.88 1.61
C ASP A 42 -17.56 -18.76 2.27
N SER A 43 -18.53 -18.20 1.53
CA SER A 43 -19.45 -17.20 2.09
C SER A 43 -20.27 -17.69 3.29
N LYS A 44 -20.43 -19.02 3.44
CA LYS A 44 -21.08 -19.62 4.62
C LYS A 44 -20.15 -19.80 5.82
N LYS A 45 -18.84 -19.62 5.64
CA LYS A 45 -17.81 -19.80 6.68
C LYS A 45 -17.93 -21.14 7.43
N ARG A 46 -18.12 -22.24 6.69
CA ARG A 46 -18.21 -23.61 7.25
C ARG A 46 -17.03 -23.89 8.17
N GLY A 47 -17.27 -24.58 9.28
CA GLY A 47 -16.21 -25.10 10.14
C GLY A 47 -15.47 -26.29 9.52
N PRO A 48 -14.32 -26.72 10.08
CA PRO A 48 -13.48 -27.79 9.50
C PRO A 48 -14.24 -29.10 9.22
N ALA A 49 -15.13 -29.53 10.14
CA ALA A 49 -15.93 -30.73 9.98
C ALA A 49 -16.94 -30.64 8.81
N GLU A 50 -17.59 -29.49 8.67
CA GLU A 50 -18.58 -29.22 7.61
C GLU A 50 -17.92 -29.08 6.24
N ARG A 51 -16.73 -28.45 6.20
CA ARG A 51 -15.92 -28.30 4.97
C ARG A 51 -15.37 -29.65 4.49
N ALA A 52 -14.91 -30.49 5.41
CA ALA A 52 -14.50 -31.86 5.13
C ALA A 52 -15.68 -32.71 4.62
N GLU A 53 -16.86 -32.57 5.22
CA GLU A 53 -18.06 -33.27 4.76
C GLU A 53 -18.49 -32.80 3.36
N MET A 54 -18.54 -31.49 3.13
CA MET A 54 -18.80 -30.88 1.83
C MET A 54 -17.87 -31.43 0.74
N ALA A 55 -16.55 -31.44 0.97
CA ALA A 55 -15.59 -31.92 -0.02
C ALA A 55 -15.78 -33.42 -0.35
N ALA A 56 -15.99 -34.26 0.68
CA ALA A 56 -16.25 -35.69 0.50
C ALA A 56 -17.59 -35.94 -0.24
N LYS A 57 -18.65 -35.20 0.11
CA LYS A 57 -19.99 -35.24 -0.51
C LYS A 57 -19.99 -34.82 -1.98
N LEU A 58 -19.02 -34.02 -2.42
CA LEU A 58 -18.81 -33.66 -3.83
C LEU A 58 -17.92 -34.66 -4.60
N GLY A 59 -17.32 -35.63 -3.90
CA GLY A 59 -16.49 -36.69 -4.47
C GLY A 59 -15.00 -36.35 -4.62
N PHE A 60 -14.54 -35.22 -4.06
CA PHE A 60 -13.11 -34.90 -4.04
C PHE A 60 -12.33 -35.88 -3.16
N LYS A 61 -11.06 -36.10 -3.49
CA LYS A 61 -10.10 -36.85 -2.67
C LYS A 61 -8.89 -36.03 -2.20
N HIS A 62 -8.68 -34.86 -2.79
CA HIS A 62 -7.57 -33.97 -2.47
C HIS A 62 -8.11 -32.58 -2.14
N ILE A 63 -7.52 -31.93 -1.13
CA ILE A 63 -7.81 -30.54 -0.78
C ILE A 63 -6.49 -29.77 -0.71
N ALA A 64 -6.44 -28.64 -1.41
CA ALA A 64 -5.44 -27.61 -1.24
C ALA A 64 -6.00 -26.57 -0.26
N TYR A 65 -5.36 -26.42 0.89
CA TYR A 65 -5.85 -25.61 2.01
C TYR A 65 -5.25 -24.20 1.96
N ASP A 66 -6.07 -23.21 1.62
CA ASP A 66 -5.76 -21.80 1.86
C ASP A 66 -6.23 -21.34 3.24
N TRP A 67 -5.54 -20.38 3.85
CA TRP A 67 -5.81 -19.97 5.23
C TRP A 67 -5.63 -18.46 5.43
N ARG A 68 -6.10 -17.98 6.58
CA ARG A 68 -5.95 -16.61 7.11
C ARG A 68 -5.77 -16.71 8.63
N ALA A 69 -5.37 -15.63 9.30
CA ALA A 69 -4.94 -15.66 10.71
C ALA A 69 -5.95 -16.32 11.68
N GLU A 70 -7.24 -16.12 11.44
CA GLU A 70 -8.35 -16.71 12.21
C GLU A 70 -8.41 -18.24 12.14
N HIS A 71 -7.90 -18.86 11.06
CA HIS A 71 -7.92 -20.31 10.85
C HIS A 71 -6.73 -21.04 11.51
N VAL A 72 -5.75 -20.32 12.06
CA VAL A 72 -4.51 -20.91 12.61
C VAL A 72 -4.79 -21.87 13.77
N ALA A 73 -5.82 -21.60 14.58
CA ALA A 73 -6.26 -22.47 15.66
C ALA A 73 -6.95 -23.77 15.17
N GLU A 74 -7.41 -23.80 13.92
CA GLU A 74 -8.19 -24.91 13.35
C GLU A 74 -7.33 -25.94 12.60
N PHE A 75 -6.03 -25.68 12.38
CA PHE A 75 -5.16 -26.49 11.50
C PHE A 75 -5.16 -27.99 11.86
N GLU A 76 -5.05 -28.34 13.14
CA GLU A 76 -5.13 -29.75 13.58
C GLU A 76 -6.54 -30.34 13.40
N THR A 77 -7.58 -29.57 13.70
CA THR A 77 -8.98 -30.01 13.54
C THR A 77 -9.31 -30.31 12.07
N GLU A 78 -8.83 -29.48 11.15
CA GLU A 78 -9.01 -29.67 9.71
C GLU A 78 -8.25 -30.92 9.22
N ILE A 79 -7.02 -31.15 9.67
CA ILE A 79 -6.25 -32.38 9.41
C ILE A 79 -7.00 -33.63 9.89
N LEU A 80 -7.55 -33.60 11.11
CA LEU A 80 -8.25 -34.74 11.70
C LEU A 80 -9.59 -35.02 11.01
N GLU A 81 -10.38 -33.99 10.70
CA GLU A 81 -11.67 -34.15 10.01
C GLU A 81 -11.50 -34.55 8.53
N TYR A 82 -10.38 -34.21 7.88
CA TYR A 82 -10.01 -34.72 6.55
C TYR A 82 -9.64 -36.22 6.63
N ARG A 83 -8.76 -36.59 7.56
CA ARG A 83 -8.34 -37.99 7.79
C ARG A 83 -9.55 -38.90 8.06
N LYS A 84 -10.48 -38.45 8.91
CA LYS A 84 -11.75 -39.11 9.25
C LYS A 84 -12.66 -39.41 8.05
N ARG A 85 -12.54 -38.66 6.95
CA ARG A 85 -13.35 -38.83 5.71
C ARG A 85 -12.55 -39.38 4.53
N GLY A 86 -11.30 -39.80 4.75
CA GLY A 86 -10.43 -40.29 3.68
C GLY A 86 -10.09 -39.21 2.64
N LEU A 87 -9.94 -37.96 3.09
CA LEU A 87 -9.49 -36.82 2.29
C LEU A 87 -7.99 -36.60 2.49
N ASN A 88 -7.26 -36.40 1.41
CA ASN A 88 -5.84 -36.07 1.44
C ASN A 88 -5.65 -34.55 1.61
N TYR A 89 -4.96 -34.17 2.68
CA TYR A 89 -4.45 -32.80 2.90
C TYR A 89 -3.28 -32.58 1.93
N PHE A 90 -3.62 -32.21 0.69
CA PHE A 90 -2.76 -32.37 -0.48
C PHE A 90 -1.81 -31.18 -0.68
N ALA A 91 -2.25 -29.96 -0.37
CA ALA A 91 -1.44 -28.76 -0.45
C ALA A 91 -1.81 -27.74 0.64
N PHE A 92 -0.89 -26.80 0.90
CA PHE A 92 -1.03 -25.72 1.87
C PHE A 92 -0.54 -24.40 1.25
N TRP A 93 -1.29 -23.32 1.47
CA TRP A 93 -0.93 -21.99 0.97
C TRP A 93 0.13 -21.30 1.83
N SER A 94 1.16 -20.74 1.21
CA SER A 94 2.26 -20.02 1.86
C SER A 94 2.94 -20.86 2.97
N THR A 95 3.50 -20.22 4.00
CA THR A 95 4.14 -20.91 5.13
C THR A 95 3.61 -20.38 6.46
N HIS A 96 3.44 -21.26 7.44
CA HIS A 96 3.13 -20.88 8.82
C HIS A 96 3.81 -21.85 9.80
N GLU A 97 4.34 -21.33 10.90
CA GLU A 97 5.10 -22.11 11.88
C GLU A 97 4.29 -23.27 12.43
N GLU A 98 3.07 -22.99 12.88
CA GLU A 98 2.18 -23.99 13.46
C GLU A 98 1.77 -25.07 12.45
N ALA A 99 1.56 -24.71 11.17
CA ALA A 99 1.24 -25.69 10.13
C ALA A 99 2.37 -26.74 9.99
N PHE A 100 3.64 -26.30 9.97
CA PHE A 100 4.78 -27.22 9.94
C PHE A 100 4.90 -28.08 11.20
N LYS A 101 4.51 -27.59 12.39
CA LYS A 101 4.42 -28.44 13.59
C LYS A 101 3.36 -29.52 13.43
N GLN A 102 2.16 -29.17 12.94
CA GLN A 102 1.07 -30.13 12.73
C GLN A 102 1.39 -31.13 11.62
N PHE A 103 2.09 -30.72 10.56
CA PHE A 103 2.58 -31.64 9.52
C PHE A 103 3.56 -32.67 10.08
N ALA A 104 4.50 -32.24 10.93
CA ALA A 104 5.40 -33.16 11.63
C ALA A 104 4.65 -34.08 12.61
N LYS A 105 3.72 -33.53 13.40
CA LYS A 105 2.89 -34.27 14.40
C LYS A 105 2.04 -35.37 13.76
N HIS A 106 1.52 -35.12 12.56
CA HIS A 106 0.59 -36.03 11.87
C HIS A 106 1.22 -36.83 10.72
N SER A 107 2.53 -36.71 10.49
CA SER A 107 3.27 -37.32 9.37
C SER A 107 2.69 -36.97 8.00
N LEU A 108 2.54 -35.67 7.74
CA LEU A 108 2.02 -35.13 6.47
C LEU A 108 3.11 -34.40 5.67
N HIS A 109 3.02 -34.51 4.35
CA HIS A 109 3.95 -33.87 3.40
C HIS A 109 3.19 -33.13 2.28
N PRO A 110 2.33 -32.16 2.61
CA PRO A 110 1.53 -31.42 1.62
C PRO A 110 2.42 -30.60 0.68
N GLN A 111 1.98 -30.34 -0.55
CA GLN A 111 2.67 -29.37 -1.40
C GLN A 111 2.56 -27.96 -0.78
N ILE A 112 3.65 -27.21 -0.71
CA ILE A 112 3.68 -25.83 -0.20
C ILE A 112 3.56 -24.87 -1.38
N TRP A 113 2.44 -24.17 -1.52
CA TRP A 113 2.12 -23.33 -2.68
C TRP A 113 2.34 -21.85 -2.38
N MET A 114 3.16 -21.14 -3.16
CA MET A 114 3.45 -19.73 -2.90
C MET A 114 3.63 -18.91 -4.18
N THR A 115 3.08 -17.69 -4.19
CA THR A 115 3.19 -16.73 -5.30
C THR A 115 4.66 -16.41 -5.61
N VAL A 116 5.01 -16.45 -6.89
CA VAL A 116 6.36 -16.09 -7.37
C VAL A 116 6.54 -14.56 -7.30
N PRO A 117 7.61 -14.05 -6.66
CA PRO A 117 7.87 -12.61 -6.59
C PRO A 117 8.25 -12.04 -7.97
N SER A 118 8.01 -10.74 -8.15
CA SER A 118 8.37 -10.00 -9.38
C SER A 118 9.47 -8.96 -9.12
N PRO A 119 10.70 -9.37 -8.75
CA PRO A 119 11.77 -8.43 -8.39
C PRO A 119 12.19 -7.54 -9.57
N ALA A 120 12.72 -6.37 -9.24
CA ALA A 120 13.37 -5.47 -10.20
C ALA A 120 14.84 -5.89 -10.44
N GLY A 121 15.27 -5.80 -11.68
CA GLY A 121 16.64 -6.03 -12.14
C GLY A 121 16.81 -5.52 -13.57
N ALA A 122 18.04 -5.20 -13.96
CA ALA A 122 18.39 -4.69 -15.28
C ALA A 122 18.38 -5.81 -16.35
N THR A 123 18.58 -7.07 -15.95
CA THR A 123 18.57 -8.22 -16.87
C THR A 123 17.57 -9.30 -16.45
N GLN A 124 17.16 -10.14 -17.41
CA GLN A 124 16.29 -11.29 -17.13
C GLN A 124 16.93 -12.29 -16.16
N ALA A 125 18.23 -12.58 -16.32
CA ALA A 125 18.96 -13.52 -15.45
C ALA A 125 19.00 -13.03 -14.00
N GLU A 126 19.33 -11.76 -13.78
CA GLU A 126 19.34 -11.11 -12.46
C GLU A 126 17.97 -11.18 -11.76
N ARG A 127 16.87 -11.08 -12.52
CA ARG A 127 15.51 -11.19 -11.97
C ARG A 127 15.16 -12.63 -11.59
N VAL A 128 15.58 -13.63 -12.38
CA VAL A 128 15.47 -15.06 -12.05
C VAL A 128 16.30 -15.40 -10.79
N GLU A 129 17.53 -14.92 -10.70
CA GLU A 129 18.40 -15.12 -9.53
C GLU A 129 17.81 -14.50 -8.26
N LYS A 130 17.33 -13.25 -8.32
CA LYS A 130 16.66 -12.59 -7.19
C LYS A 130 15.37 -13.31 -6.77
N ALA A 131 14.57 -13.79 -7.72
CA ALA A 131 13.34 -14.50 -7.42
C ALA A 131 13.63 -15.87 -6.77
N ALA A 132 14.60 -16.61 -7.30
CA ALA A 132 15.07 -17.86 -6.71
C ALA A 132 15.61 -17.65 -5.28
N ALA A 133 16.45 -16.64 -5.06
CA ALA A 133 17.01 -16.32 -3.74
C ALA A 133 15.92 -15.98 -2.70
N GLN A 134 14.89 -15.22 -3.08
CA GLN A 134 13.75 -14.92 -2.20
C GLN A 134 12.89 -16.15 -1.86
N LEU A 135 12.78 -17.11 -2.78
CA LEU A 135 12.01 -18.35 -2.59
C LEU A 135 12.79 -19.44 -1.85
N LEU A 136 14.13 -19.44 -1.95
CA LEU A 136 15.00 -20.51 -1.48
C LEU A 136 14.78 -20.92 0.00
N PRO A 137 14.62 -20.01 0.98
CA PRO A 137 14.37 -20.40 2.37
C PRO A 137 13.07 -21.20 2.55
N ALA A 138 12.02 -20.86 1.80
CA ALA A 138 10.73 -21.55 1.86
C ALA A 138 10.80 -22.91 1.13
N VAL A 139 11.51 -22.97 0.00
CA VAL A 139 11.80 -24.21 -0.75
C VAL A 139 12.59 -25.21 0.12
N GLN A 140 13.61 -24.73 0.83
CA GLN A 140 14.40 -25.53 1.78
C GLN A 140 13.58 -25.97 3.00
N ARG A 141 12.71 -25.10 3.55
CA ARG A 141 11.80 -25.46 4.65
C ARG A 141 10.84 -26.58 4.24
N ALA A 142 10.25 -26.48 3.04
CA ALA A 142 9.42 -27.53 2.48
C ALA A 142 10.21 -28.84 2.28
N GLY A 143 11.42 -28.77 1.70
CA GLY A 143 12.27 -29.95 1.46
C GLY A 143 12.63 -30.68 2.75
N LYS A 144 13.00 -29.95 3.82
CA LYS A 144 13.23 -30.53 5.16
C LYS A 144 11.99 -31.19 5.77
N ALA A 145 10.79 -30.76 5.37
CA ALA A 145 9.52 -31.36 5.78
C ALA A 145 9.00 -32.44 4.78
N GLY A 146 9.85 -32.94 3.86
CA GLY A 146 9.47 -33.92 2.84
C GLY A 146 8.52 -33.39 1.75
N SER A 147 8.22 -32.09 1.78
CA SER A 147 7.18 -31.44 0.96
C SER A 147 7.73 -30.91 -0.36
N GLN A 148 6.94 -31.06 -1.43
CA GLN A 148 7.19 -30.34 -2.69
C GLN A 148 6.88 -28.84 -2.52
N PHE A 149 7.59 -27.98 -3.24
CA PHE A 149 7.37 -26.53 -3.25
C PHE A 149 6.83 -26.09 -4.62
N GLY A 150 5.66 -25.46 -4.61
CA GLY A 150 4.91 -25.05 -5.79
C GLY A 150 4.98 -23.55 -6.05
N LEU A 151 5.67 -23.17 -7.11
CA LEU A 151 5.67 -21.82 -7.67
C LEU A 151 4.30 -21.50 -8.27
N TYR A 152 3.57 -20.54 -7.68
CA TYR A 152 2.20 -20.18 -8.09
C TYR A 152 2.17 -18.91 -8.95
N ASN A 153 1.50 -18.95 -10.12
CA ASN A 153 1.37 -17.78 -10.99
C ASN A 153 0.25 -16.83 -10.49
N HIS A 154 0.57 -15.54 -10.34
CA HIS A 154 -0.40 -14.51 -9.93
C HIS A 154 -0.30 -13.24 -10.81
N GLY A 155 -0.03 -13.42 -12.10
CA GLY A 155 0.24 -12.34 -13.04
C GLY A 155 1.58 -11.62 -12.80
N GLY A 156 1.84 -10.58 -13.59
CA GLY A 156 3.13 -9.89 -13.61
C GLY A 156 4.29 -10.79 -14.06
N TRP A 157 5.53 -10.30 -13.93
CA TRP A 157 6.72 -11.04 -14.39
C TRP A 157 6.89 -12.40 -13.69
N GLY A 158 6.53 -12.53 -12.41
CA GLY A 158 6.56 -13.81 -11.69
C GLY A 158 5.48 -14.80 -12.13
N GLY A 159 4.40 -14.34 -12.76
CA GLY A 159 3.33 -15.19 -13.28
C GLY A 159 3.60 -15.79 -14.67
N GLU A 160 4.67 -15.38 -15.33
CA GLU A 160 5.06 -15.83 -16.68
C GLU A 160 5.63 -17.27 -16.66
N PRO A 161 5.06 -18.22 -17.42
CA PRO A 161 5.49 -19.63 -17.44
C PRO A 161 7.00 -19.83 -17.64
N GLU A 162 7.59 -19.10 -18.59
CA GLU A 162 8.99 -19.19 -18.94
C GLU A 162 9.91 -18.73 -17.79
N ASN A 163 9.46 -17.74 -16.99
CA ASN A 163 10.20 -17.26 -15.83
C ASN A 163 10.11 -18.26 -14.67
N MET A 164 8.94 -18.89 -14.48
CA MET A 164 8.73 -19.93 -13.47
C MET A 164 9.55 -21.19 -13.76
N ILE A 165 9.72 -21.56 -15.03
CA ILE A 165 10.61 -22.63 -15.47
C ILE A 165 12.06 -22.27 -15.14
N ALA A 166 12.54 -21.10 -15.56
CA ALA A 166 13.91 -20.67 -15.28
C ALA A 166 14.24 -20.59 -13.78
N ILE A 167 13.28 -20.18 -12.94
CA ILE A 167 13.43 -20.21 -11.47
C ILE A 167 13.51 -21.65 -10.94
N CYS A 168 12.66 -22.57 -11.43
CA CYS A 168 12.76 -23.99 -11.08
C CYS A 168 14.11 -24.60 -11.48
N GLU A 169 14.59 -24.32 -12.68
CA GLU A 169 15.87 -24.82 -13.20
C GLU A 169 17.05 -24.28 -12.39
N LEU A 170 17.06 -22.97 -12.08
CA LEU A 170 18.10 -22.35 -11.26
C LEU A 170 18.14 -22.93 -9.84
N LEU A 171 16.97 -23.10 -9.21
CA LEU A 171 16.85 -23.70 -7.87
C LEU A 171 17.32 -25.16 -7.85
N ARG A 172 16.97 -25.96 -8.87
CA ARG A 172 17.44 -27.34 -9.01
C ARG A 172 18.96 -27.41 -9.24
N THR A 173 19.49 -26.59 -10.14
CA THR A 173 20.90 -26.69 -10.60
C THR A 173 21.91 -26.03 -9.67
N ARG A 174 21.64 -24.83 -9.13
CA ARG A 174 22.58 -24.12 -8.23
C ARG A 174 22.36 -24.41 -6.74
N HIS A 175 21.17 -24.83 -6.34
CA HIS A 175 20.82 -24.99 -4.92
C HIS A 175 20.36 -26.42 -4.57
N GLY A 176 20.43 -27.37 -5.50
CA GLY A 176 20.08 -28.78 -5.27
C GLY A 176 18.60 -29.02 -4.95
N ALA A 177 17.72 -28.04 -5.16
CA ALA A 177 16.33 -28.07 -4.73
C ALA A 177 15.46 -28.93 -5.67
N THR A 178 15.61 -30.25 -5.59
CA THR A 178 14.86 -31.22 -6.41
C THR A 178 13.36 -31.23 -6.13
N ASN A 179 12.92 -30.70 -4.99
CA ASN A 179 11.52 -30.64 -4.56
C ASN A 179 10.71 -29.46 -5.14
N VAL A 180 11.28 -28.61 -6.01
CA VAL A 180 10.58 -27.45 -6.58
C VAL A 180 9.88 -27.76 -7.91
N GLY A 181 8.70 -27.19 -8.11
CA GLY A 181 7.94 -27.22 -9.36
C GLY A 181 6.89 -26.11 -9.45
N ILE A 182 5.99 -26.21 -10.42
CA ILE A 182 5.04 -25.15 -10.84
C ILE A 182 3.60 -25.55 -10.48
N ILE A 183 2.82 -24.59 -9.98
CA ILE A 183 1.37 -24.63 -9.83
C ILE A 183 0.80 -23.61 -10.80
N TYR A 184 0.17 -24.08 -11.87
CA TYR A 184 -0.37 -23.20 -12.90
C TYR A 184 -1.89 -23.07 -12.79
N ASN A 185 -2.38 -21.85 -12.65
CA ASN A 185 -3.75 -21.50 -12.31
C ASN A 185 -4.34 -20.58 -13.38
N GLN A 186 -5.42 -21.04 -14.04
CA GLN A 186 -5.87 -20.47 -15.31
C GLN A 186 -6.36 -19.01 -15.25
N HIS A 187 -7.10 -18.60 -14.21
CA HIS A 187 -7.53 -17.19 -14.05
C HIS A 187 -6.39 -16.19 -13.73
N HIS A 188 -5.14 -16.65 -13.61
CA HIS A 188 -3.94 -15.81 -13.58
C HIS A 188 -3.14 -15.89 -14.88
N GLY A 189 -3.74 -16.41 -15.96
CA GLY A 189 -3.12 -16.59 -17.27
C GLY A 189 -4.10 -16.41 -18.43
N HIS A 190 -5.00 -15.41 -18.37
CA HIS A 190 -5.85 -15.05 -19.51
C HIS A 190 -5.01 -14.63 -20.73
N ASP A 191 -3.95 -13.83 -20.52
CA ASP A 191 -2.96 -13.49 -21.57
C ASP A 191 -2.10 -14.68 -22.05
N HIS A 192 -2.31 -15.88 -21.52
CA HIS A 192 -1.59 -17.09 -21.91
C HIS A 192 -2.43 -18.02 -22.80
N VAL A 193 -3.75 -17.81 -22.93
CA VAL A 193 -4.66 -18.82 -23.52
C VAL A 193 -4.26 -19.22 -24.96
N ASP A 194 -3.84 -18.27 -25.79
CA ASP A 194 -3.45 -18.54 -27.19
C ASP A 194 -2.12 -19.29 -27.31
N ARG A 195 -1.21 -19.09 -26.35
CA ARG A 195 0.05 -19.84 -26.25
C ARG A 195 -0.06 -21.05 -25.31
N PHE A 196 -1.24 -21.37 -24.78
CA PHE A 196 -1.39 -22.30 -23.66
C PHE A 196 -0.83 -23.69 -23.97
N ALA A 197 -1.04 -24.21 -25.18
CA ALA A 197 -0.46 -25.49 -25.61
C ALA A 197 1.09 -25.48 -25.58
N LYS A 198 1.71 -24.38 -26.02
CA LYS A 198 3.17 -24.21 -26.02
C LYS A 198 3.72 -24.09 -24.59
N VAL A 199 3.13 -23.23 -23.76
CA VAL A 199 3.61 -23.03 -22.38
C VAL A 199 3.29 -24.24 -21.49
N LEU A 200 2.19 -24.95 -21.71
CA LEU A 200 1.90 -26.21 -21.02
C LEU A 200 2.91 -27.29 -21.38
N ALA A 201 3.29 -27.41 -22.66
CA ALA A 201 4.34 -28.34 -23.10
C ALA A 201 5.69 -28.02 -22.43
N ALA A 202 6.05 -26.73 -22.34
CA ALA A 202 7.27 -26.27 -21.67
C ALA A 202 7.24 -26.44 -20.14
N MET A 203 6.12 -26.16 -19.48
CA MET A 203 5.97 -26.33 -18.02
C MET A 203 5.87 -27.80 -17.59
N LYS A 204 5.46 -28.73 -18.47
CA LYS A 204 5.16 -30.12 -18.13
C LYS A 204 6.25 -30.85 -17.31
N PRO A 205 7.57 -30.68 -17.53
CA PRO A 205 8.62 -31.29 -16.70
C PRO A 205 8.75 -30.72 -15.27
N HIS A 206 7.99 -29.67 -14.95
CA HIS A 206 7.99 -28.97 -13.67
C HIS A 206 6.59 -28.90 -13.02
N LEU A 207 5.51 -29.23 -13.74
CA LEU A 207 4.13 -28.95 -13.34
C LEU A 207 3.59 -29.91 -12.27
N LEU A 208 3.48 -29.44 -11.03
CA LEU A 208 3.00 -30.19 -9.87
C LEU A 208 1.46 -30.23 -9.75
N CYS A 209 0.76 -29.19 -10.24
CA CYS A 209 -0.71 -29.15 -10.33
C CYS A 209 -1.18 -28.11 -11.36
N LEU A 210 -2.35 -28.34 -11.96
CA LEU A 210 -3.01 -27.41 -12.89
C LEU A 210 -4.41 -27.06 -12.37
N ASN A 211 -4.66 -25.80 -12.02
CA ASN A 211 -5.94 -25.34 -11.46
C ASN A 211 -6.84 -24.71 -12.54
N LEU A 212 -8.08 -25.19 -12.62
CA LEU A 212 -9.09 -24.87 -13.64
C LEU A 212 -10.22 -23.98 -13.11
N ASN A 213 -10.78 -23.21 -14.03
CA ASN A 213 -12.07 -22.52 -13.91
C ASN A 213 -12.67 -22.32 -15.29
N GLY A 214 -13.92 -21.87 -15.37
CA GLY A 214 -14.47 -21.37 -16.63
C GLY A 214 -13.65 -20.17 -17.11
N MET A 215 -13.15 -20.26 -18.34
CA MET A 215 -12.25 -19.33 -19.02
C MET A 215 -12.93 -18.76 -20.26
N THR A 216 -12.90 -17.44 -20.34
CA THR A 216 -13.36 -16.65 -21.49
C THR A 216 -12.20 -15.75 -21.93
N ARG A 217 -12.11 -15.46 -23.23
CA ARG A 217 -11.04 -14.68 -23.84
C ARG A 217 -11.00 -13.28 -23.23
N ASP A 218 -9.85 -12.82 -22.75
CA ASP A 218 -9.73 -11.53 -22.06
C ASP A 218 -10.72 -11.42 -20.87
N GLY A 219 -11.03 -12.54 -20.21
CA GLY A 219 -12.04 -12.61 -19.15
C GLY A 219 -11.74 -11.74 -17.95
N ASP A 220 -10.48 -11.64 -17.54
CA ASP A 220 -10.03 -10.65 -16.56
C ASP A 220 -10.34 -9.21 -16.98
N LYS A 221 -10.09 -8.86 -18.25
CA LYS A 221 -10.37 -7.55 -18.85
C LYS A 221 -11.88 -7.29 -19.04
N ARG A 222 -12.71 -8.34 -19.02
CA ARG A 222 -14.18 -8.29 -19.11
C ARG A 222 -14.92 -8.43 -17.78
N GLY A 223 -14.21 -8.50 -16.64
CA GLY A 223 -14.84 -8.77 -15.33
C GLY A 223 -15.35 -10.21 -15.16
N GLN A 224 -15.04 -11.08 -16.12
CA GLN A 224 -15.41 -12.49 -16.23
C GLN A 224 -14.19 -13.40 -15.95
N LYS A 225 -13.35 -12.98 -14.99
CA LYS A 225 -12.06 -13.62 -14.66
C LYS A 225 -12.19 -15.07 -14.19
N ILE A 226 -13.29 -15.37 -13.50
CA ILE A 226 -13.58 -16.70 -12.93
C ILE A 226 -15.05 -17.02 -13.22
N LEU A 227 -15.28 -17.85 -14.22
CA LEU A 227 -16.61 -18.37 -14.54
C LEU A 227 -16.76 -19.82 -14.03
N PRO A 228 -17.99 -20.37 -13.92
CA PRO A 228 -18.17 -21.81 -13.83
C PRO A 228 -17.63 -22.53 -15.06
N LEU A 229 -16.99 -23.68 -14.88
CA LEU A 229 -16.54 -24.50 -16.00
C LEU A 229 -17.73 -24.91 -16.90
N GLY A 230 -17.47 -25.03 -18.20
CA GLY A 230 -18.49 -25.22 -19.24
C GLY A 230 -19.23 -23.93 -19.62
N SER A 231 -19.15 -22.85 -18.83
CA SER A 231 -19.82 -21.60 -19.16
C SER A 231 -18.98 -20.70 -20.07
N GLY A 232 -17.64 -20.80 -20.02
CA GLY A 232 -16.71 -20.06 -20.87
C GLY A 232 -16.46 -20.74 -22.22
N GLU A 233 -16.26 -19.94 -23.27
CA GLU A 233 -16.05 -20.44 -24.63
C GLU A 233 -14.67 -21.09 -24.86
N LEU A 234 -13.69 -20.82 -23.99
CA LEU A 234 -12.36 -21.43 -24.08
C LEU A 234 -12.26 -22.77 -23.34
N ASP A 235 -13.28 -23.16 -22.57
CA ASP A 235 -13.22 -24.34 -21.69
C ASP A 235 -12.95 -25.63 -22.47
N LEU A 236 -13.74 -25.90 -23.51
CA LEU A 236 -13.55 -27.11 -24.33
C LEU A 236 -12.20 -27.10 -25.10
N PRO A 237 -11.78 -26.02 -25.78
CA PRO A 237 -10.43 -25.92 -26.35
C PRO A 237 -9.30 -26.16 -25.34
N LEU A 238 -9.35 -25.54 -24.16
CA LEU A 238 -8.30 -25.67 -23.15
C LEU A 238 -8.25 -27.09 -22.57
N LEU A 239 -9.40 -27.74 -22.31
CA LEU A 239 -9.45 -29.13 -21.90
C LEU A 239 -8.92 -30.10 -22.98
N LYS A 240 -9.18 -29.82 -24.28
CA LYS A 240 -8.58 -30.60 -25.39
C LYS A 240 -7.05 -30.48 -25.40
N VAL A 241 -6.52 -29.27 -25.20
CA VAL A 241 -5.07 -29.04 -25.06
C VAL A 241 -4.49 -29.80 -23.86
N ILE A 242 -5.16 -29.80 -22.71
CA ILE A 242 -4.71 -30.51 -21.51
C ILE A 242 -4.70 -32.03 -21.74
N ALA A 243 -5.77 -32.60 -22.31
CA ALA A 243 -5.85 -34.03 -22.61
C ALA A 243 -4.75 -34.46 -23.60
N ALA A 244 -4.52 -33.69 -24.66
CA ALA A 244 -3.51 -33.95 -25.69
C ALA A 244 -2.07 -33.74 -25.20
N SER A 245 -1.84 -32.89 -24.19
CA SER A 245 -0.49 -32.56 -23.67
C SER A 245 0.29 -33.75 -23.12
N GLY A 246 -0.39 -34.85 -22.79
CA GLY A 246 0.18 -35.98 -22.06
C GLY A 246 0.41 -35.72 -20.57
N TYR A 247 -0.06 -34.60 -20.01
CA TYR A 247 -0.07 -34.39 -18.56
C TYR A 247 -0.94 -35.46 -17.87
N ARG A 248 -0.57 -35.81 -16.63
CA ARG A 248 -1.25 -36.83 -15.80
C ARG A 248 -1.30 -36.45 -14.31
N GLY A 249 -0.92 -35.22 -13.96
CA GLY A 249 -0.90 -34.76 -12.57
C GLY A 249 -2.28 -34.29 -12.07
N PRO A 250 -2.36 -33.86 -10.80
CA PRO A 250 -3.61 -33.44 -10.17
C PRO A 250 -4.20 -32.18 -10.81
N ILE A 251 -5.53 -32.13 -10.86
CA ILE A 251 -6.31 -31.04 -11.45
C ILE A 251 -7.08 -30.29 -10.36
N GLY A 252 -6.76 -29.02 -10.15
CA GLY A 252 -7.49 -28.17 -9.21
C GLY A 252 -8.82 -27.69 -9.78
N ILE A 253 -9.87 -27.69 -8.96
CA ILE A 253 -11.17 -27.06 -9.22
C ILE A 253 -11.36 -25.98 -8.15
N ILE A 254 -11.52 -24.73 -8.59
CA ILE A 254 -11.47 -23.59 -7.66
C ILE A 254 -12.83 -23.18 -7.10
N GLY A 255 -12.83 -22.75 -5.84
CA GLY A 255 -13.92 -22.04 -5.18
C GLY A 255 -13.80 -20.51 -5.21
N HIS A 256 -12.70 -19.96 -5.75
CA HIS A 256 -12.20 -18.57 -5.63
C HIS A 256 -13.19 -17.48 -6.10
N THR A 257 -14.24 -17.26 -5.32
CA THR A 257 -15.36 -16.34 -5.56
C THR A 257 -15.92 -15.83 -4.22
N GLN A 258 -17.14 -15.30 -4.18
CA GLN A 258 -17.84 -14.91 -2.95
C GLN A 258 -19.20 -15.62 -2.80
N ASP A 259 -19.38 -16.75 -3.51
CA ASP A 259 -20.59 -17.57 -3.48
C ASP A 259 -20.60 -18.55 -2.30
N ASP A 260 -21.66 -19.37 -2.17
CA ASP A 260 -21.56 -20.63 -1.40
C ASP A 260 -20.61 -21.57 -2.15
N VAL A 261 -19.46 -21.87 -1.55
CA VAL A 261 -18.39 -22.62 -2.24
C VAL A 261 -18.82 -24.03 -2.62
N GLU A 262 -19.77 -24.64 -1.90
CA GLU A 262 -20.36 -25.92 -2.29
C GLU A 262 -21.08 -25.80 -3.64
N GLN A 263 -21.77 -24.69 -3.90
CA GLN A 263 -22.46 -24.46 -5.18
C GLN A 263 -21.48 -24.10 -6.29
N ARG A 264 -20.44 -23.30 -6.00
CA ARG A 264 -19.39 -22.97 -6.99
C ARG A 264 -18.61 -24.22 -7.42
N LEU A 265 -18.29 -25.12 -6.50
CA LEU A 265 -17.69 -26.41 -6.82
C LEU A 265 -18.66 -27.33 -7.58
N ARG A 266 -19.94 -27.42 -7.18
CA ARG A 266 -20.97 -28.17 -7.94
C ARG A 266 -21.09 -27.68 -9.38
N ASP A 267 -21.16 -26.37 -9.56
CA ASP A 267 -21.27 -25.74 -10.87
C ASP A 267 -20.05 -26.02 -11.76
N ASN A 268 -18.84 -26.02 -11.21
CA ASN A 268 -17.63 -26.44 -11.92
C ASN A 268 -17.63 -27.95 -12.25
N LEU A 269 -18.16 -28.81 -11.36
CA LEU A 269 -18.22 -30.26 -11.57
C LEU A 269 -19.27 -30.65 -12.61
N ASP A 270 -20.48 -30.10 -12.54
CA ASP A 270 -21.52 -30.28 -13.56
C ASP A 270 -21.06 -29.73 -14.92
N GLY A 271 -20.31 -28.63 -14.89
CA GLY A 271 -19.61 -28.04 -16.03
C GLY A 271 -18.57 -28.97 -16.66
N LEU A 272 -17.74 -29.61 -15.84
CA LEU A 272 -16.77 -30.60 -16.27
C LEU A 272 -17.48 -31.82 -16.90
N ASP A 273 -18.45 -32.40 -16.20
CA ASP A 273 -19.20 -33.58 -16.67
C ASP A 273 -19.95 -33.30 -18.00
N TRP A 274 -20.38 -32.06 -18.25
CA TRP A 274 -20.95 -31.64 -19.55
C TRP A 274 -19.89 -31.51 -20.67
N LEU A 275 -18.67 -31.06 -20.34
CA LEU A 275 -17.58 -30.90 -21.30
C LEU A 275 -16.89 -32.22 -21.67
N LEU A 276 -16.76 -33.15 -20.74
CA LEU A 276 -15.97 -34.38 -20.93
C LEU A 276 -16.43 -35.21 -22.15
N PRO A 277 -17.74 -35.47 -22.39
CA PRO A 277 -18.20 -36.13 -23.61
C PRO A 277 -17.81 -35.42 -24.91
N GLN A 278 -17.68 -34.09 -24.88
CA GLN A 278 -17.34 -33.27 -26.05
C GLN A 278 -15.84 -33.29 -26.38
N LEU A 279 -14.99 -33.79 -25.47
CA LEU A 279 -13.60 -34.16 -25.75
C LEU A 279 -13.53 -35.39 -26.66
N GLU A 280 -14.52 -36.28 -26.55
CA GLU A 280 -14.60 -37.58 -27.22
C GLU A 280 -15.33 -37.49 -28.58
N GLY A 281 -15.65 -36.28 -29.04
CA GLY A 281 -16.38 -36.04 -30.29
C GLY A 281 -17.91 -36.25 -30.19
N LYS A 282 -18.45 -36.57 -29.01
CA LYS A 282 -19.91 -36.62 -28.80
C LYS A 282 -20.50 -35.18 -28.88
N PRO A 283 -21.72 -34.99 -29.42
CA PRO A 283 -22.36 -33.68 -29.46
C PRO A 283 -22.63 -33.15 -28.05
N ALA A 284 -22.69 -31.82 -27.90
CA ALA A 284 -23.02 -31.19 -26.64
C ALA A 284 -24.46 -31.50 -26.20
N GLY A 285 -24.61 -32.10 -25.02
CA GLY A 285 -25.92 -32.29 -24.39
C GLY A 285 -26.50 -30.97 -23.85
N PRO A 286 -27.64 -31.01 -23.15
CA PRO A 286 -28.19 -29.84 -22.45
C PRO A 286 -27.16 -29.17 -21.52
N LYS A 287 -26.95 -27.87 -21.68
CA LYS A 287 -25.97 -27.12 -20.88
C LYS A 287 -26.42 -27.04 -19.40
N PRO A 288 -25.52 -27.23 -18.41
CA PRO A 288 -25.85 -27.19 -17.00
C PRO A 288 -26.53 -25.87 -16.59
N LYS A 289 -27.53 -25.97 -15.71
CA LYS A 289 -28.11 -24.81 -15.03
C LYS A 289 -27.30 -24.49 -13.78
N TYR A 290 -26.31 -23.63 -13.93
CA TYR A 290 -25.48 -23.15 -12.84
C TYR A 290 -26.31 -22.47 -11.74
N ARG A 291 -25.86 -22.62 -10.49
CA ARG A 291 -26.51 -22.17 -9.25
C ARG A 291 -25.94 -20.84 -8.76
N THR A 292 -24.68 -20.57 -9.12
CA THR A 292 -23.90 -19.35 -8.83
C THR A 292 -23.98 -18.30 -9.94
N ILE A 293 -24.96 -18.43 -10.84
CA ILE A 293 -25.32 -17.39 -11.83
C ILE A 293 -26.81 -17.08 -11.66
N ALA A 294 -27.11 -15.87 -11.20
CA ALA A 294 -28.49 -15.42 -11.00
C ALA A 294 -29.16 -15.01 -12.32
N ALA A 295 -30.46 -15.28 -12.44
CA ALA A 295 -31.29 -14.71 -13.51
C ALA A 295 -31.72 -13.27 -13.16
N ALA A 296 -31.69 -12.37 -14.15
CA ALA A 296 -31.99 -10.96 -13.93
C ALA A 296 -33.45 -10.73 -13.50
N LYS A 297 -33.65 -9.85 -12.51
CA LYS A 297 -34.95 -9.25 -12.15
C LYS A 297 -34.95 -7.76 -12.52
N PRO A 298 -36.09 -7.18 -12.94
CA PRO A 298 -36.22 -5.75 -13.15
C PRO A 298 -36.24 -4.99 -11.81
N VAL A 299 -35.75 -3.76 -11.83
CA VAL A 299 -35.69 -2.86 -10.67
C VAL A 299 -36.47 -1.58 -10.98
N ALA A 300 -37.48 -1.28 -10.16
CA ALA A 300 -38.10 0.04 -10.09
C ALA A 300 -37.38 0.91 -9.03
N ALA A 301 -37.66 2.21 -9.00
CA ALA A 301 -36.86 3.18 -8.25
C ALA A 301 -36.78 2.92 -6.71
N ALA A 302 -35.67 3.41 -6.14
CA ALA A 302 -35.40 3.56 -4.69
C ALA A 302 -34.99 2.31 -3.86
N ALA A 303 -33.90 1.63 -4.24
CA ALA A 303 -32.89 1.07 -3.32
C ALA A 303 -31.65 0.54 -4.09
N GLN A 304 -30.45 0.62 -3.51
CA GLN A 304 -29.28 -0.21 -3.90
C GLN A 304 -29.32 -1.55 -3.12
N PRO A 305 -28.62 -2.64 -3.52
CA PRO A 305 -27.69 -2.86 -4.65
C PRO A 305 -28.21 -4.01 -5.59
N PRO A 306 -27.42 -4.74 -6.43
CA PRO A 306 -26.01 -4.64 -6.83
C PRO A 306 -25.79 -4.56 -8.37
N ALA A 307 -24.57 -4.86 -8.85
CA ALA A 307 -24.10 -4.61 -10.21
C ALA A 307 -24.71 -5.50 -11.33
N ALA A 308 -24.75 -4.95 -12.55
CA ALA A 308 -25.14 -5.61 -13.80
C ALA A 308 -24.25 -5.15 -14.98
N VAL A 309 -24.33 -5.82 -16.13
CA VAL A 309 -23.42 -5.65 -17.28
C VAL A 309 -24.06 -4.90 -18.45
N VAL A 310 -23.26 -4.03 -19.08
CA VAL A 310 -23.37 -3.39 -20.41
C VAL A 310 -24.68 -3.59 -21.19
N GLY A 311 -25.43 -2.50 -21.36
CA GLY A 311 -26.09 -2.16 -22.62
C GLY A 311 -25.52 -0.82 -23.13
N GLN A 312 -25.47 -0.59 -24.45
CA GLN A 312 -25.00 0.69 -24.99
C GLN A 312 -26.01 1.80 -24.66
N SER A 313 -25.58 2.80 -23.88
CA SER A 313 -26.31 4.04 -23.68
C SER A 313 -26.05 4.97 -24.85
N ALA A 314 -26.94 4.90 -25.85
CA ALA A 314 -27.05 5.90 -26.91
C ALA A 314 -27.50 7.23 -26.28
N ALA A 315 -26.65 8.24 -26.34
CA ALA A 315 -27.00 9.63 -25.99
C ALA A 315 -27.40 10.38 -27.27
N PRO A 316 -28.20 11.47 -27.20
CA PRO A 316 -28.38 12.35 -28.36
C PRO A 316 -27.03 12.91 -28.82
N SER A 317 -26.77 12.90 -30.13
CA SER A 317 -25.56 13.49 -30.72
C SER A 317 -25.67 15.02 -30.87
N LEU A 318 -24.65 15.67 -31.44
CA LEU A 318 -24.49 17.13 -31.48
C LEU A 318 -25.64 17.89 -32.15
N ALA A 319 -26.35 17.24 -33.09
CA ALA A 319 -27.55 17.75 -33.74
C ALA A 319 -28.42 16.60 -34.23
N LYS A 320 -29.68 16.87 -34.60
CA LYS A 320 -30.67 15.84 -34.96
C LYS A 320 -30.23 14.98 -36.16
N GLU A 321 -29.51 15.60 -37.09
CA GLU A 321 -28.94 15.01 -38.29
C GLU A 321 -27.74 14.07 -38.03
N PHE A 322 -27.18 14.07 -36.82
CA PHE A 322 -26.19 13.09 -36.33
C PHE A 322 -26.79 12.10 -35.31
N GLY A 323 -28.13 12.10 -35.13
CA GLY A 323 -28.89 11.16 -34.30
C GLY A 323 -28.30 10.84 -32.92
N HIS A 324 -27.55 9.74 -32.79
CA HIS A 324 -27.08 9.21 -31.50
C HIS A 324 -25.55 9.03 -31.38
N ALA A 325 -25.01 9.45 -30.24
CA ALA A 325 -23.61 9.26 -29.85
C ALA A 325 -23.43 8.10 -28.86
N LEU A 326 -22.25 7.47 -28.90
CA LEU A 326 -21.77 6.50 -27.92
C LEU A 326 -21.37 7.19 -26.60
N ALA A 327 -22.08 6.90 -25.52
CA ALA A 327 -21.55 7.11 -24.17
C ALA A 327 -20.82 5.85 -23.66
N GLY A 328 -19.58 6.00 -23.18
CA GLY A 328 -18.73 4.89 -22.74
C GLY A 328 -17.87 4.32 -23.88
N GLY A 329 -17.60 3.01 -23.87
CA GLY A 329 -16.68 2.41 -24.84
C GLY A 329 -16.76 0.89 -25.02
N PHE A 330 -16.40 0.42 -26.21
CA PHE A 330 -16.42 -0.98 -26.65
C PHE A 330 -15.15 -1.33 -27.47
N VAL A 331 -15.02 -2.58 -27.92
CA VAL A 331 -13.86 -3.05 -28.71
C VAL A 331 -14.37 -3.88 -29.89
N GLU A 332 -13.92 -3.51 -31.09
CA GLU A 332 -14.23 -4.12 -32.38
C GLU A 332 -13.16 -5.11 -32.85
N GLU A 333 -13.51 -5.94 -33.84
CA GLU A 333 -12.55 -6.82 -34.54
C GLU A 333 -11.51 -5.98 -35.32
N GLY A 334 -10.23 -6.09 -34.94
CA GLY A 334 -9.16 -5.22 -35.47
C GLY A 334 -8.55 -5.71 -36.78
N LYS A 335 -9.10 -5.24 -37.91
CA LYS A 335 -8.69 -5.56 -39.28
C LYS A 335 -7.22 -5.22 -39.57
N ALA A 336 -6.55 -6.02 -40.42
CA ALA A 336 -5.16 -5.78 -40.85
C ALA A 336 -4.93 -4.34 -41.35
N ALA A 337 -5.88 -3.83 -42.15
CA ALA A 337 -5.86 -2.49 -42.74
C ALA A 337 -5.75 -1.33 -41.73
N TYR A 338 -6.16 -1.51 -40.46
CA TYR A 338 -5.98 -0.49 -39.42
C TYR A 338 -4.49 -0.26 -39.04
N ARG A 339 -3.57 -1.10 -39.54
CA ARG A 339 -2.12 -1.05 -39.29
C ARG A 339 -1.31 -0.70 -40.55
N GLU A 340 -1.98 -0.62 -41.70
CA GLU A 340 -1.38 -0.35 -43.02
C GLU A 340 -1.22 1.17 -43.24
N LEU A 341 -0.26 1.77 -42.55
CA LEU A 341 0.05 3.20 -42.69
C LEU A 341 0.52 3.53 -44.13
N PRO A 342 0.11 4.68 -44.72
CA PRO A 342 -0.64 5.76 -44.08
C PRO A 342 -2.15 5.50 -43.95
N ILE A 343 -2.72 5.96 -42.83
CA ILE A 343 -4.16 5.99 -42.58
C ILE A 343 -4.59 7.39 -42.14
N THR A 344 -5.88 7.69 -42.30
CA THR A 344 -6.52 8.86 -41.69
C THR A 344 -7.67 8.39 -40.80
N VAL A 345 -7.74 8.94 -39.59
CA VAL A 345 -8.81 8.70 -38.62
C VAL A 345 -9.53 10.02 -38.38
N GLU A 346 -10.85 10.01 -38.45
CA GLU A 346 -11.75 11.15 -38.24
C GLU A 346 -12.80 10.75 -37.20
N LEU A 347 -13.22 11.66 -36.33
CA LEU A 347 -14.29 11.42 -35.36
C LEU A 347 -14.93 12.71 -34.80
N ARG A 348 -16.06 12.56 -34.12
CA ARG A 348 -16.59 13.51 -33.16
C ARG A 348 -16.30 13.07 -31.73
N ALA A 349 -16.02 14.03 -30.86
CA ALA A 349 -15.96 13.80 -29.43
C ALA A 349 -16.47 15.01 -28.64
N GLN A 350 -17.20 14.74 -27.56
CA GLN A 350 -17.53 15.69 -26.50
C GLN A 350 -16.94 15.15 -25.19
N VAL A 351 -15.79 15.68 -24.76
CA VAL A 351 -15.07 15.15 -23.59
C VAL A 351 -15.27 16.08 -22.39
N HIS A 352 -15.81 15.54 -21.30
CA HIS A 352 -16.28 16.33 -20.16
C HIS A 352 -15.17 16.65 -19.14
N SER A 353 -14.16 15.78 -19.04
CA SER A 353 -13.20 15.79 -17.94
C SER A 353 -11.78 15.56 -18.42
N LYS A 354 -10.83 16.28 -17.83
CA LYS A 354 -9.39 16.05 -18.01
C LYS A 354 -8.73 15.37 -16.79
N ASN A 355 -9.52 14.89 -15.82
CA ASN A 355 -8.99 14.31 -14.57
C ASN A 355 -8.37 12.92 -14.77
N GLY A 356 -8.56 12.31 -15.93
CA GLY A 356 -7.93 11.06 -16.37
C GLY A 356 -7.52 11.13 -17.84
N PHE A 357 -6.98 10.02 -18.36
CA PHE A 357 -6.80 9.84 -19.80
C PHE A 357 -8.11 9.39 -20.42
N ASN A 358 -8.61 10.12 -21.43
CA ASN A 358 -9.80 9.70 -22.18
C ASN A 358 -9.36 9.09 -23.50
N ILE A 359 -9.69 7.82 -23.72
CA ILE A 359 -9.33 7.09 -24.95
C ILE A 359 -10.47 7.21 -25.95
N LEU A 360 -10.16 7.75 -27.12
CA LEU A 360 -11.14 8.03 -28.16
C LEU A 360 -11.22 6.85 -29.14
N VAL A 361 -10.07 6.50 -29.75
CA VAL A 361 -9.92 5.33 -30.64
C VAL A 361 -8.52 4.73 -30.42
N ALA A 362 -8.42 3.41 -30.24
CA ALA A 362 -7.15 2.71 -30.01
C ALA A 362 -7.05 1.41 -30.83
N CYS A 363 -6.06 1.28 -31.70
CA CYS A 363 -5.75 0.04 -32.41
C CYS A 363 -4.65 -0.75 -31.70
N ASP A 364 -4.83 -2.06 -31.58
CA ASP A 364 -3.97 -3.01 -30.84
C ASP A 364 -3.85 -2.75 -29.32
N PRO A 365 -3.44 -3.77 -28.54
CA PRO A 365 -2.95 -3.60 -27.17
C PRO A 365 -1.70 -2.69 -27.16
N LYS A 366 -1.49 -1.91 -26.10
CA LYS A 366 -0.33 -1.01 -25.92
C LYS A 366 1.02 -1.72 -26.06
N ALA A 367 1.05 -3.04 -25.87
CA ALA A 367 2.23 -3.88 -26.04
C ALA A 367 2.54 -4.29 -27.50
N SER A 368 1.79 -3.80 -28.50
CA SER A 368 2.09 -3.91 -29.94
C SER A 368 2.99 -2.76 -30.40
N ALA A 369 4.04 -3.03 -31.17
CA ALA A 369 4.80 -1.97 -31.83
C ALA A 369 3.98 -1.20 -32.88
N GLN A 370 2.93 -1.81 -33.44
CA GLN A 370 1.98 -1.18 -34.35
C GLN A 370 0.80 -0.50 -33.64
N HIS A 371 0.76 -0.50 -32.31
CA HIS A 371 -0.26 0.21 -31.55
C HIS A 371 -0.27 1.70 -31.88
N TRP A 372 -1.47 2.23 -32.04
CA TRP A 372 -1.74 3.65 -32.10
C TRP A 372 -3.04 3.95 -31.34
N GLU A 373 -3.06 5.03 -30.56
CA GLU A 373 -4.28 5.50 -29.89
C GLU A 373 -4.41 7.02 -29.95
N LEU A 374 -5.64 7.48 -30.22
CA LEU A 374 -6.09 8.85 -30.06
C LEU A 374 -6.72 9.01 -28.69
N TYR A 375 -6.24 9.98 -27.93
CA TYR A 375 -6.61 10.17 -26.53
C TYR A 375 -6.46 11.64 -26.10
N THR A 376 -6.94 11.95 -24.89
CA THR A 376 -6.62 13.22 -24.21
C THR A 376 -5.73 12.99 -23.00
N TYR A 377 -4.75 13.87 -22.78
CA TYR A 377 -3.73 13.68 -21.76
C TYR A 377 -4.18 14.18 -20.38
N SER A 378 -4.13 13.31 -19.37
CA SER A 378 -4.58 13.61 -17.98
C SER A 378 -4.00 14.91 -17.40
N GLY A 379 -4.80 15.64 -16.63
CA GLY A 379 -4.56 16.98 -16.09
C GLY A 379 -4.67 18.11 -17.13
N SER A 380 -4.29 17.86 -18.38
CA SER A 380 -4.20 18.88 -19.44
C SER A 380 -5.33 18.85 -20.48
N GLY A 381 -5.93 17.68 -20.71
CA GLY A 381 -7.02 17.46 -21.67
C GLY A 381 -6.63 17.58 -23.16
N VAL A 382 -5.33 17.69 -23.46
CA VAL A 382 -4.88 17.94 -24.84
C VAL A 382 -5.00 16.71 -25.74
N PHE A 383 -5.56 16.91 -26.93
CA PHE A 383 -5.70 15.87 -27.96
C PHE A 383 -4.32 15.38 -28.39
N SER A 384 -4.12 14.07 -28.35
CA SER A 384 -2.80 13.43 -28.45
C SER A 384 -2.89 12.09 -29.19
N LEU A 385 -1.80 11.68 -29.82
CA LEU A 385 -1.61 10.35 -30.39
C LEU A 385 -0.46 9.65 -29.66
N TYR A 386 -0.60 8.36 -29.33
CA TYR A 386 0.50 7.56 -28.77
C TYR A 386 0.81 6.37 -29.68
N MET A 387 2.08 6.24 -30.09
CA MET A 387 2.60 5.16 -30.92
C MET A 387 3.95 4.66 -30.37
N PRO A 388 3.97 3.66 -29.47
CA PRO A 388 5.18 3.24 -28.75
C PRO A 388 6.29 2.78 -29.70
N GLY A 389 5.95 2.01 -30.74
CA GLY A 389 6.92 1.55 -31.73
C GLY A 389 7.37 2.60 -32.76
N ARG A 390 6.89 3.85 -32.70
CA ARG A 390 7.18 4.91 -33.69
C ARG A 390 7.57 6.26 -33.08
N GLY A 391 7.92 6.29 -31.79
CA GLY A 391 8.43 7.50 -31.12
C GLY A 391 7.84 7.76 -29.74
N GLY A 392 6.76 7.08 -29.36
CA GLY A 392 6.05 7.32 -28.10
C GLY A 392 4.91 8.31 -28.29
N GLU A 393 4.97 9.44 -27.58
CA GLU A 393 3.88 10.41 -27.47
C GLU A 393 3.97 11.55 -28.49
N PHE A 394 2.86 11.83 -29.17
CA PHE A 394 2.65 12.93 -30.12
C PHE A 394 1.53 13.83 -29.56
N LYS A 395 1.94 14.76 -28.68
CA LYS A 395 1.06 15.64 -27.90
C LYS A 395 0.79 16.96 -28.64
N SER A 396 -0.47 17.34 -28.85
CA SER A 396 -0.79 18.69 -29.35
C SER A 396 -0.89 19.72 -28.21
N SER A 397 -1.10 20.98 -28.56
CA SER A 397 -1.42 22.05 -27.60
C SER A 397 -2.93 22.28 -27.38
N ALA A 398 -3.80 21.54 -28.09
CA ALA A 398 -5.24 21.79 -28.09
C ALA A 398 -5.97 20.94 -27.05
N ASN A 399 -6.43 21.58 -25.96
CA ASN A 399 -7.37 20.98 -25.02
C ASN A 399 -8.74 20.79 -25.69
N ILE A 400 -9.31 19.60 -25.57
CA ILE A 400 -10.65 19.24 -26.05
C ILE A 400 -11.54 18.67 -24.93
N CYS A 401 -11.10 18.83 -23.67
CA CYS A 401 -11.84 18.47 -22.47
C CYS A 401 -12.51 19.72 -21.87
N ASP A 402 -13.46 20.30 -22.58
CA ASP A 402 -14.25 21.47 -22.18
C ASP A 402 -15.78 21.22 -22.26
N GLY A 403 -16.19 19.99 -22.58
CA GLY A 403 -17.58 19.61 -22.75
C GLY A 403 -18.24 20.10 -24.04
N GLN A 404 -17.50 20.61 -25.03
CA GLN A 404 -18.02 20.93 -26.36
C GLN A 404 -17.79 19.79 -27.36
N TRP A 405 -18.57 19.77 -28.44
CA TRP A 405 -18.41 18.82 -29.54
C TRP A 405 -17.35 19.30 -30.53
N HIS A 406 -16.23 18.58 -30.60
CA HIS A 406 -15.15 18.84 -31.55
C HIS A 406 -15.19 17.87 -32.75
N ALA A 407 -14.78 18.36 -33.92
CA ALA A 407 -14.33 17.51 -35.03
C ALA A 407 -12.83 17.24 -34.87
N LEU A 408 -12.46 15.96 -34.74
CA LEU A 408 -11.07 15.55 -34.54
C LEU A 408 -10.59 14.73 -35.72
N ALA A 409 -9.34 14.93 -36.14
CA ALA A 409 -8.72 14.05 -37.11
C ALA A 409 -7.23 13.82 -36.84
N ALA A 410 -6.74 12.66 -37.27
CA ALA A 410 -5.33 12.28 -37.24
C ALA A 410 -4.93 11.63 -38.55
N ILE A 411 -3.92 12.21 -39.21
CA ILE A 411 -3.24 11.61 -40.36
C ILE A 411 -1.97 10.95 -39.81
N ILE A 412 -1.89 9.63 -39.95
CA ILE A 412 -0.82 8.80 -39.38
C ILE A 412 -0.03 8.17 -40.53
N GLU A 413 1.19 8.66 -40.77
CA GLU A 413 2.06 8.25 -41.86
C GLU A 413 3.29 7.49 -41.32
N PRO A 414 3.97 6.65 -42.12
CA PRO A 414 5.13 5.88 -41.65
C PRO A 414 6.30 6.71 -41.08
N ALA A 415 6.37 8.02 -41.36
CA ALA A 415 7.41 8.95 -40.93
C ALA A 415 6.87 10.32 -40.46
N ARG A 416 5.54 10.51 -40.34
CA ARG A 416 4.92 11.80 -39.97
C ARG A 416 3.57 11.59 -39.28
N VAL A 417 3.21 12.49 -38.37
CA VAL A 417 1.90 12.57 -37.72
C VAL A 417 1.39 14.00 -37.87
N ARG A 418 0.12 14.15 -38.24
CA ARG A 418 -0.59 15.43 -38.21
C ARG A 418 -1.92 15.28 -37.47
N LEU A 419 -2.16 16.12 -36.47
CA LEU A 419 -3.40 16.12 -35.68
C LEU A 419 -4.19 17.40 -35.94
N PHE A 420 -5.51 17.29 -35.97
CA PHE A 420 -6.44 18.37 -36.27
C PHE A 420 -7.56 18.44 -35.23
N VAL A 421 -7.94 19.66 -34.86
CA VAL A 421 -9.13 19.97 -34.06
C VAL A 421 -9.90 21.05 -34.79
N ASP A 422 -11.18 20.79 -35.03
CA ASP A 422 -12.14 21.65 -35.75
C ASP A 422 -11.62 22.12 -37.13
N GLY A 423 -10.96 21.21 -37.83
CA GLY A 423 -10.35 21.45 -39.14
C GLY A 423 -9.01 22.20 -39.11
N LYS A 424 -8.57 22.70 -37.95
CA LYS A 424 -7.27 23.36 -37.79
C LYS A 424 -6.20 22.33 -37.42
N GLN A 425 -5.06 22.34 -38.12
CA GLN A 425 -3.91 21.52 -37.73
C GLN A 425 -3.31 22.04 -36.41
N VAL A 426 -3.25 21.16 -35.40
CA VAL A 426 -2.76 21.46 -34.03
C VAL A 426 -1.46 20.74 -33.67
N LEU A 427 -1.04 19.77 -34.48
CA LEU A 427 0.28 19.14 -34.41
C LEU A 427 0.75 18.74 -35.81
N ASP A 428 2.05 18.88 -36.07
CA ASP A 428 2.75 18.35 -37.23
C ASP A 428 4.13 17.89 -36.77
N ALA A 429 4.42 16.60 -36.83
CA ALA A 429 5.59 16.00 -36.16
C ALA A 429 6.18 14.82 -36.95
N PRO A 430 7.51 14.66 -36.98
CA PRO A 430 8.16 13.49 -37.58
C PRO A 430 7.96 12.25 -36.71
N ALA A 431 7.51 11.15 -37.32
CA ALA A 431 7.44 9.84 -36.67
C ALA A 431 8.71 9.03 -36.94
N LYS A 432 9.11 8.18 -35.97
CA LYS A 432 10.28 7.30 -36.12
C LYS A 432 9.91 6.04 -36.92
N PRO A 433 10.90 5.40 -37.57
CA PRO A 433 10.75 4.05 -38.13
C PRO A 433 10.21 3.07 -37.08
N LEU A 434 9.53 2.02 -37.54
CA LEU A 434 8.92 1.02 -36.66
C LEU A 434 9.99 0.22 -35.89
N THR A 435 9.94 0.26 -34.56
CA THR A 435 10.82 -0.49 -33.66
C THR A 435 10.02 -1.37 -32.69
N GLY A 436 10.42 -2.64 -32.56
CA GLY A 436 9.74 -3.63 -31.70
C GLY A 436 8.78 -4.54 -32.48
N THR A 437 8.13 -5.45 -31.75
CA THR A 437 7.29 -6.52 -32.34
C THR A 437 5.82 -6.09 -32.46
N PRO A 438 5.20 -6.18 -33.65
CA PRO A 438 3.75 -6.05 -33.80
C PRO A 438 2.96 -7.10 -33.03
N LYS A 439 1.79 -6.74 -32.49
CA LYS A 439 0.84 -7.66 -31.85
C LYS A 439 -0.60 -7.28 -32.22
N PRO A 440 -1.14 -7.83 -33.33
CA PRO A 440 -2.52 -7.57 -33.73
C PRO A 440 -3.53 -7.90 -32.63
N GLY A 441 -4.41 -6.95 -32.31
CA GLY A 441 -5.60 -7.16 -31.48
C GLY A 441 -6.82 -6.40 -32.01
N GLY A 442 -7.71 -5.97 -31.12
CA GLY A 442 -8.94 -5.24 -31.49
C GLY A 442 -8.73 -3.77 -31.87
N LEU A 443 -9.85 -3.11 -32.16
CA LEU A 443 -9.98 -1.65 -32.25
C LEU A 443 -10.89 -1.16 -31.12
N GLY A 444 -10.34 -0.56 -30.08
CA GLY A 444 -11.08 0.09 -29.01
C GLY A 444 -11.67 1.42 -29.46
N ILE A 445 -12.92 1.68 -29.09
CA ILE A 445 -13.61 2.96 -29.28
C ILE A 445 -14.17 3.37 -27.91
N GLY A 446 -13.85 4.58 -27.44
CA GLY A 446 -14.21 5.04 -26.09
C GLY A 446 -13.48 4.33 -24.95
N LYS A 447 -12.47 3.51 -25.27
CA LYS A 447 -11.63 2.75 -24.35
C LYS A 447 -10.40 2.17 -25.03
N LEU A 448 -9.42 1.73 -24.23
CA LEU A 448 -8.36 0.85 -24.71
C LEU A 448 -8.92 -0.50 -25.18
N VAL A 449 -8.14 -1.18 -26.05
CA VAL A 449 -8.31 -2.61 -26.37
C VAL A 449 -8.13 -3.48 -25.12
N GLU A 450 -7.18 -3.09 -24.25
CA GLU A 450 -6.97 -3.66 -22.91
C GLU A 450 -7.94 -3.03 -21.89
N SER A 451 -8.23 -3.68 -20.76
CA SER A 451 -9.07 -3.06 -19.71
C SER A 451 -8.31 -2.04 -18.87
N GLY A 452 -8.97 -0.93 -18.53
CA GLY A 452 -8.54 -0.06 -17.42
C GLY A 452 -8.75 1.43 -17.65
N LEU A 453 -8.81 1.87 -18.92
CA LEU A 453 -9.02 3.26 -19.31
C LEU A 453 -10.14 3.36 -20.37
N GLY A 454 -11.01 4.35 -20.21
CA GLY A 454 -12.20 4.63 -21.01
C GLY A 454 -12.22 6.08 -21.51
N CYS A 455 -13.41 6.61 -21.81
CA CYS A 455 -13.66 8.01 -22.11
C CYS A 455 -14.73 8.57 -21.16
N ASP A 456 -14.44 9.69 -20.47
CA ASP A 456 -15.43 10.52 -19.80
C ASP A 456 -15.96 11.57 -20.79
N GLY A 457 -16.82 11.09 -21.69
CA GLY A 457 -17.30 11.82 -22.84
C GLY A 457 -18.23 11.02 -23.74
N LEU A 458 -18.79 11.70 -24.75
CA LEU A 458 -19.51 11.11 -25.86
C LEU A 458 -18.61 11.03 -27.09
N LEU A 459 -18.73 9.96 -27.88
CA LEU A 459 -18.05 9.80 -29.16
C LEU A 459 -19.07 9.52 -30.26
N ASP A 460 -18.80 10.01 -31.47
CA ASP A 460 -19.67 9.77 -32.61
C ASP A 460 -18.91 9.83 -33.94
N ASP A 461 -19.55 9.37 -35.01
CA ASP A 461 -19.24 9.68 -36.41
C ASP A 461 -17.76 9.37 -36.76
N ILE A 462 -17.31 8.19 -36.33
CA ILE A 462 -15.91 7.75 -36.38
C ILE A 462 -15.63 7.07 -37.72
N ARG A 463 -14.68 7.59 -38.51
CA ARG A 463 -14.24 7.00 -39.77
C ARG A 463 -12.74 6.70 -39.75
N ILE A 464 -12.36 5.51 -40.23
CA ILE A 464 -10.98 5.15 -40.54
C ILE A 464 -10.86 4.92 -42.05
N SER A 465 -9.92 5.60 -42.69
CA SER A 465 -9.65 5.50 -44.12
C SER A 465 -8.21 5.08 -44.41
N ARG A 466 -8.03 4.30 -45.49
CA ARG A 466 -6.73 4.01 -46.10
C ARG A 466 -6.20 5.25 -46.82
N GLY A 467 -4.97 5.66 -46.53
CA GLY A 467 -4.32 6.81 -47.16
C GLY A 467 -4.41 8.11 -46.35
N VAL A 468 -3.82 9.16 -46.92
CA VAL A 468 -3.87 10.54 -46.41
C VAL A 468 -5.10 11.23 -47.01
N ARG A 469 -5.98 11.79 -46.16
CA ARG A 469 -7.11 12.63 -46.58
C ARG A 469 -6.84 14.11 -46.25
N GLU A 470 -7.51 14.99 -46.97
CA GLU A 470 -7.48 16.44 -46.73
C GLU A 470 -8.54 16.82 -45.70
N ILE A 471 -8.15 17.52 -44.62
CA ILE A 471 -9.02 17.85 -43.48
C ILE A 471 -9.45 19.32 -43.60
N ASN A 472 -10.51 19.56 -44.38
CA ASN A 472 -10.99 20.90 -44.73
C ASN A 472 -12.17 21.36 -43.85
N GLY A 473 -11.84 21.91 -42.68
CA GLY A 473 -12.81 22.51 -41.76
C GLY A 473 -13.60 21.49 -40.93
N VAL A 474 -14.70 21.94 -40.35
CA VAL A 474 -15.66 21.11 -39.60
C VAL A 474 -16.72 20.54 -40.56
N PRO A 475 -16.92 19.22 -40.65
CA PRO A 475 -18.00 18.63 -41.43
C PRO A 475 -19.38 19.10 -40.94
N LYS A 476 -20.34 19.28 -41.85
CA LYS A 476 -21.72 19.73 -41.53
C LYS A 476 -22.78 18.63 -41.63
N GLU A 477 -22.38 17.45 -42.09
CA GLU A 477 -23.21 16.25 -42.20
C GLU A 477 -22.41 15.07 -41.62
N PRO A 478 -23.07 13.94 -41.26
CA PRO A 478 -22.39 12.71 -40.87
C PRO A 478 -21.40 12.19 -41.91
N LEU A 479 -20.33 11.53 -41.45
CA LEU A 479 -19.30 10.95 -42.28
C LEU A 479 -19.83 9.75 -43.07
N LYS A 480 -19.82 9.89 -44.40
CA LYS A 480 -20.27 8.86 -45.34
C LYS A 480 -19.11 7.92 -45.69
N ALA A 481 -19.43 6.63 -45.89
CA ALA A 481 -18.47 5.64 -46.35
C ALA A 481 -18.17 5.81 -47.85
N ASP A 482 -16.91 5.56 -48.22
CA ASP A 482 -16.41 5.62 -49.60
C ASP A 482 -15.37 4.51 -49.87
N ALA A 483 -14.81 4.47 -51.09
CA ALA A 483 -13.85 3.45 -51.51
C ALA A 483 -12.51 3.45 -50.73
N GLN A 484 -12.21 4.48 -49.92
CA GLN A 484 -11.06 4.50 -49.01
C GLN A 484 -11.41 4.11 -47.58
N THR A 485 -12.70 4.10 -47.23
CA THR A 485 -13.20 3.82 -45.88
C THR A 485 -13.02 2.34 -45.53
N ILE A 486 -12.30 2.07 -44.44
CA ILE A 486 -12.05 0.71 -43.92
C ILE A 486 -12.79 0.43 -42.60
N GLY A 487 -13.36 1.45 -41.96
CA GLY A 487 -14.31 1.37 -40.86
C GLY A 487 -15.09 2.67 -40.70
N LEU A 488 -16.36 2.58 -40.31
CA LEU A 488 -17.26 3.71 -40.04
C LEU A 488 -18.22 3.32 -38.90
N TRP A 489 -18.44 4.23 -37.93
CA TRP A 489 -19.35 4.04 -36.80
C TRP A 489 -20.05 5.36 -36.44
N ASN A 490 -21.37 5.42 -36.62
CA ASN A 490 -22.23 6.58 -36.40
C ASN A 490 -23.33 6.35 -35.34
N PHE A 491 -23.35 5.19 -34.68
CA PHE A 491 -24.19 4.78 -33.54
C PHE A 491 -25.73 4.98 -33.60
N ASP A 492 -26.26 5.51 -34.71
CA ASP A 492 -27.69 5.82 -34.92
C ASP A 492 -28.62 4.61 -34.79
N ASP A 493 -28.19 3.47 -35.35
CA ASP A 493 -28.97 2.24 -35.36
C ASP A 493 -28.71 1.41 -34.10
N ALA A 494 -29.77 1.16 -33.33
CA ALA A 494 -29.78 0.23 -32.18
C ALA A 494 -29.51 -1.25 -32.54
N LYS A 495 -29.04 -1.51 -33.77
CA LYS A 495 -28.45 -2.77 -34.26
C LYS A 495 -27.31 -2.46 -35.24
N SER A 496 -26.10 -2.23 -34.73
CA SER A 496 -24.88 -2.40 -35.55
C SER A 496 -23.70 -3.01 -34.79
N PRO A 497 -23.79 -4.31 -34.42
CA PRO A 497 -22.65 -5.20 -34.58
C PRO A 497 -22.50 -5.50 -36.08
N SER A 498 -21.51 -4.87 -36.73
CA SER A 498 -21.09 -5.04 -38.12
C SER A 498 -22.15 -4.95 -39.24
N ALA A 499 -22.40 -3.73 -39.72
CA ALA A 499 -22.80 -3.52 -41.11
C ALA A 499 -21.61 -3.83 -42.05
N GLY A 500 -21.39 -5.10 -42.42
CA GLY A 500 -20.23 -5.43 -43.29
C GLY A 500 -19.74 -6.88 -43.36
N ARG A 501 -20.60 -7.89 -43.30
CA ARG A 501 -20.33 -9.18 -43.97
C ARG A 501 -21.42 -9.50 -44.99
N ALA A 502 -21.00 -9.93 -46.17
CA ALA A 502 -21.87 -10.65 -47.08
C ALA A 502 -21.93 -12.11 -46.62
N ASP A 503 -23.09 -12.54 -46.13
CA ASP A 503 -23.33 -13.91 -45.68
C ASP A 503 -23.81 -14.81 -46.83
N LEU A 504 -23.33 -16.06 -46.83
CA LEU A 504 -24.04 -17.24 -47.34
C LEU A 504 -23.85 -18.37 -46.30
N PRO A 505 -24.85 -19.25 -46.05
CA PRO A 505 -25.43 -19.30 -44.70
C PRO A 505 -25.64 -20.72 -44.07
N VAL A 506 -26.36 -20.74 -42.92
CA VAL A 506 -26.98 -21.91 -42.20
C VAL A 506 -26.08 -22.68 -41.19
N GLY A 507 -26.52 -23.10 -39.99
CA GLY A 507 -27.74 -22.80 -39.19
C GLY A 507 -28.12 -23.85 -38.11
N GLN A 508 -28.84 -23.42 -37.05
CA GLN A 508 -29.64 -24.22 -36.04
C GLN A 508 -28.91 -25.24 -35.09
N ALA A 509 -29.46 -25.72 -33.94
CA ALA A 509 -30.31 -25.14 -32.87
C ALA A 509 -30.51 -26.11 -31.65
N ARG A 510 -30.59 -25.58 -30.39
CA ARG A 510 -31.32 -26.10 -29.17
C ARG A 510 -30.96 -27.50 -28.58
N ALA A 511 -31.37 -27.94 -27.35
CA ALA A 511 -31.65 -27.30 -26.03
C ALA A 511 -31.95 -28.34 -24.89
N ALA A 512 -32.08 -27.85 -23.63
CA ALA A 512 -33.08 -28.22 -22.57
C ALA A 512 -32.88 -29.30 -21.45
N SER A 513 -33.22 -28.89 -20.20
CA SER A 513 -33.88 -29.65 -19.07
C SER A 513 -33.13 -30.67 -18.17
N SER A 514 -33.50 -30.99 -16.91
CA SER A 514 -34.09 -30.24 -15.74
C SER A 514 -34.36 -31.10 -14.44
N GLN A 515 -34.14 -30.55 -13.22
CA GLN A 515 -34.82 -30.85 -11.89
C GLN A 515 -34.70 -32.29 -11.27
N ALA A 516 -35.00 -32.68 -10.00
CA ALA A 516 -35.32 -32.13 -8.63
C ALA A 516 -35.36 -33.33 -7.60
N ALA A 517 -35.53 -33.30 -6.25
CA ALA A 517 -35.31 -32.40 -5.08
C ALA A 517 -35.57 -33.15 -3.70
N ASP A 518 -35.30 -32.52 -2.52
CA ASP A 518 -35.78 -32.82 -1.13
C ASP A 518 -35.38 -34.14 -0.36
N ALA A 519 -35.43 -34.30 1.00
CA ALA A 519 -35.80 -33.42 2.16
C ALA A 519 -35.22 -33.84 3.57
N GLN A 520 -35.19 -32.86 4.51
CA GLN A 520 -35.25 -32.80 6.02
C GLN A 520 -34.77 -33.91 7.02
N GLN A 521 -34.12 -33.50 8.14
CA GLN A 521 -34.53 -33.72 9.57
C GLN A 521 -33.64 -32.97 10.64
N ARG A 522 -33.78 -33.23 11.96
CA ARG A 522 -33.22 -32.49 13.14
C ARG A 522 -32.68 -33.48 14.25
N VAL A 523 -32.25 -33.21 15.51
CA VAL A 523 -32.59 -32.20 16.56
C VAL A 523 -31.35 -31.76 17.46
N PRO A 524 -31.23 -31.70 18.84
CA PRO A 524 -30.33 -30.71 19.51
C PRO A 524 -29.32 -31.22 20.60
N THR A 525 -28.52 -30.33 21.25
CA THR A 525 -28.17 -30.38 22.72
C THR A 525 -27.43 -29.12 23.29
N LYS A 526 -27.01 -29.16 24.58
CA LYS A 526 -26.73 -28.07 25.56
C LYS A 526 -25.27 -27.52 25.65
N LYS A 527 -25.11 -26.47 26.49
CA LYS A 527 -23.90 -25.95 27.21
C LYS A 527 -24.03 -26.22 28.74
N PRO A 528 -23.08 -25.89 29.65
CA PRO A 528 -21.67 -25.42 29.54
C PRO A 528 -20.67 -26.23 30.42
N GLU A 529 -19.37 -25.87 30.47
CA GLU A 529 -18.59 -25.71 31.73
C GLU A 529 -17.21 -25.04 31.51
N LEU A 530 -16.48 -24.71 32.60
CA LEU A 530 -15.14 -24.11 32.62
C LEU A 530 -14.07 -25.09 33.12
N LEU A 531 -12.85 -25.02 32.57
CA LEU A 531 -11.65 -25.60 33.18
C LEU A 531 -10.46 -24.64 33.04
N TYR A 532 -10.05 -24.04 34.16
CA TYR A 532 -8.84 -23.21 34.28
C TYR A 532 -8.14 -23.54 35.62
N THR A 533 -7.16 -24.43 35.59
CA THR A 533 -6.15 -24.65 36.66
C THR A 533 -5.13 -25.72 36.22
N LYS A 534 -3.98 -25.80 36.91
CA LYS A 534 -2.92 -26.81 36.75
C LYS A 534 -2.06 -26.76 35.47
N GLN A 535 -1.37 -25.63 35.24
CA GLN A 535 0.01 -25.72 34.70
C GLN A 535 1.00 -24.67 35.24
N ALA A 536 0.62 -23.91 36.28
CA ALA A 536 1.43 -22.85 36.89
C ALA A 536 2.28 -23.32 38.10
N THR A 537 2.91 -24.50 38.02
CA THR A 537 3.79 -25.05 39.08
C THR A 537 4.86 -26.00 38.51
N ARG A 538 5.69 -25.55 37.54
CA ARG A 538 6.86 -26.35 37.10
C ARG A 538 8.10 -25.62 36.56
N GLU A 539 8.27 -24.32 36.84
CA GLU A 539 9.43 -23.53 36.39
C GLU A 539 10.06 -22.67 37.52
N ALA A 540 9.72 -22.93 38.79
CA ALA A 540 10.14 -22.13 39.94
C ALA A 540 11.33 -22.72 40.74
N THR A 541 11.94 -23.81 40.28
CA THR A 541 13.02 -24.51 40.99
C THR A 541 14.07 -25.11 40.04
N GLU A 542 14.86 -24.27 39.39
CA GLU A 542 16.19 -24.69 38.91
C GLU A 542 17.16 -23.49 38.81
N SER A 543 18.14 -23.47 39.72
CA SER A 543 19.45 -22.78 39.67
C SER A 543 19.50 -21.30 39.24
N ALA A 544 19.82 -20.32 40.09
CA ALA A 544 20.45 -20.30 41.42
C ALA A 544 21.95 -20.69 41.53
N THR A 545 22.77 -20.51 40.47
CA THR A 545 24.25 -20.45 40.59
C THR A 545 24.92 -19.47 39.60
N THR A 546 24.92 -18.16 39.87
CA THR A 546 25.83 -17.20 39.17
C THR A 546 26.18 -15.90 39.93
N THR A 547 25.76 -15.73 41.20
CA THR A 547 25.84 -14.45 41.92
C THR A 547 26.99 -14.40 42.94
N ALA A 548 28.24 -14.66 42.53
CA ALA A 548 29.34 -14.88 43.49
C ALA A 548 30.77 -14.37 43.14
N THR A 549 31.01 -13.58 42.09
CA THR A 549 32.39 -13.11 41.76
C THR A 549 32.52 -11.67 41.23
N LEU A 550 31.93 -10.68 41.90
CA LEU A 550 32.10 -9.24 41.53
C LEU A 550 32.38 -8.33 42.74
N LYS A 551 33.58 -8.48 43.35
CA LYS A 551 34.16 -7.49 44.27
C LYS A 551 35.70 -7.50 44.21
N GLN A 552 36.30 -6.55 43.48
CA GLN A 552 37.56 -5.83 43.77
C GLN A 552 38.14 -5.13 42.52
N LEU A 553 38.43 -3.83 42.62
CA LEU A 553 39.61 -3.09 42.13
C LEU A 553 39.36 -1.55 42.30
N PRO A 554 40.37 -0.68 42.51
CA PRO A 554 40.13 0.59 43.22
C PRO A 554 40.47 1.91 42.48
N ALA A 555 39.52 2.86 42.54
CA ALA A 555 39.64 4.33 42.71
C ALA A 555 40.63 5.24 41.93
N ALA A 556 41.74 4.77 41.37
CA ALA A 556 42.96 5.59 41.22
C ALA A 556 43.23 6.29 39.86
N ARG A 557 42.21 6.70 39.09
CA ARG A 557 42.40 7.49 37.82
C ARG A 557 41.30 8.53 37.52
N LEU A 558 41.07 9.47 38.45
CA LEU A 558 40.12 10.60 38.28
C LEU A 558 40.80 11.98 38.22
N ALA A 559 41.74 12.14 37.29
CA ALA A 559 42.34 13.41 36.82
C ALA A 559 43.10 13.11 35.51
N SER A 560 43.24 14.01 34.51
CA SER A 560 42.75 15.38 34.32
C SER A 560 42.69 15.67 32.81
N ILE A 561 41.67 16.40 32.32
CA ILE A 561 41.52 16.71 30.88
C ILE A 561 41.06 18.15 30.70
N HIS A 562 41.92 19.05 30.18
CA HIS A 562 41.53 20.28 29.49
C HIS A 562 42.70 20.94 28.73
N ALA A 563 42.77 20.72 27.42
CA ALA A 563 43.34 21.63 26.41
C ALA A 563 42.98 21.10 25.00
N LEU A 564 42.79 21.98 24.02
CA LEU A 564 42.71 21.65 22.59
C LEU A 564 43.72 22.49 21.82
N PRO A 565 44.62 21.88 21.05
CA PRO A 565 45.17 22.55 19.87
C PRO A 565 45.37 21.65 18.63
N ALA A 566 45.14 22.26 17.46
CA ALA A 566 45.67 21.90 16.13
C ALA A 566 45.33 20.52 15.51
N ALA A 567 45.31 20.50 14.17
CA ALA A 567 45.16 19.27 13.37
C ALA A 567 46.54 18.59 13.15
N PRO A 568 46.62 17.25 13.17
CA PRO A 568 47.90 16.52 13.11
C PRO A 568 48.45 16.37 11.68
N THR A 569 49.77 16.47 11.56
CA THR A 569 50.53 16.11 10.35
C THR A 569 51.05 14.66 10.42
N LEU A 570 51.13 13.98 9.27
CA LEU A 570 51.58 12.58 9.16
C LEU A 570 53.10 12.42 9.39
N LYS A 571 53.51 11.23 9.85
CA LYS A 571 54.93 10.83 9.94
C LYS A 571 55.47 10.30 8.60
N PRO A 572 56.81 10.35 8.36
CA PRO A 572 57.42 9.91 7.11
C PRO A 572 57.25 8.41 6.78
N ASP A 573 56.94 7.58 7.77
CA ASP A 573 56.66 6.14 7.60
C ASP A 573 55.19 5.83 7.27
N GLY A 574 54.34 6.86 7.16
CA GLY A 574 52.90 6.72 6.93
C GLY A 574 52.10 6.36 8.19
N SER A 575 52.72 6.29 9.37
CA SER A 575 52.00 6.15 10.62
C SER A 575 51.33 7.47 11.04
N ALA A 576 50.11 7.36 11.57
CA ALA A 576 49.42 8.48 12.20
C ALA A 576 49.73 8.48 13.70
N ASP A 577 50.08 9.63 14.27
CA ASP A 577 50.31 9.76 15.72
C ASP A 577 48.98 10.04 16.44
N VAL A 578 48.27 8.97 16.83
CA VAL A 578 46.88 9.04 17.31
C VAL A 578 46.83 9.15 18.84
N THR A 579 47.02 10.36 19.37
CA THR A 579 46.81 10.67 20.79
C THR A 579 45.71 11.73 20.96
N GLY A 580 44.57 11.36 21.57
CA GLY A 580 43.47 12.31 21.85
C GLY A 580 42.07 11.75 22.11
N ALA A 581 41.84 10.43 22.01
CA ALA A 581 40.50 9.84 22.14
C ALA A 581 40.04 9.60 23.59
N LYS A 582 38.72 9.70 23.84
CA LYS A 582 38.07 9.25 25.09
C LYS A 582 37.44 7.85 24.91
N THR A 583 37.47 7.05 25.97
CA THR A 583 37.05 5.63 25.98
C THR A 583 35.66 5.44 26.58
N ILE A 584 34.92 4.43 26.09
CA ILE A 584 33.74 3.86 26.75
C ILE A 584 34.00 2.35 26.96
N THR A 585 33.58 1.80 28.09
CA THR A 585 33.98 0.45 28.53
C THR A 585 32.77 -0.47 28.70
N LEU A 586 32.79 -1.62 28.03
CA LEU A 586 31.97 -2.81 28.32
C LEU A 586 32.88 -4.05 28.30
N PRO A 587 32.51 -5.19 28.93
CA PRO A 587 33.48 -6.12 29.50
C PRO A 587 34.53 -6.73 28.55
N ASN A 588 34.13 -7.16 27.33
CA ASN A 588 34.94 -8.05 26.50
C ASN A 588 35.36 -7.47 25.12
N ALA A 589 35.09 -6.18 24.89
CA ALA A 589 35.59 -5.41 23.75
C ALA A 589 35.63 -3.91 24.11
N GLN A 590 36.79 -3.28 23.93
CA GLN A 590 36.95 -1.83 24.04
C GLN A 590 36.91 -1.20 22.65
N TRP A 591 36.12 -0.14 22.51
CA TRP A 591 35.87 0.56 21.26
C TRP A 591 36.50 1.96 21.29
N THR A 592 37.16 2.36 20.21
CA THR A 592 37.76 3.70 20.10
C THR A 592 37.65 4.27 18.68
N THR A 593 37.18 5.52 18.62
CA THR A 593 37.24 6.50 17.50
C THR A 593 36.65 6.12 16.14
N LEU A 594 35.52 6.76 15.84
CA LEU A 594 35.04 7.06 14.48
C LEU A 594 35.75 8.36 14.02
N ASP A 595 36.52 8.34 12.93
CA ASP A 595 37.02 9.59 12.33
C ASP A 595 35.87 10.28 11.59
N ALA A 596 35.37 11.37 12.16
CA ALA A 596 34.20 12.04 11.62
C ALA A 596 34.44 12.76 10.28
N SER A 597 35.70 13.00 9.89
CA SER A 597 36.09 13.95 8.85
C SER A 597 36.20 13.37 7.43
N ALA A 598 36.56 12.09 7.30
CA ALA A 598 37.19 11.57 6.09
C ALA A 598 36.28 10.74 5.16
N LYS A 599 34.94 10.82 5.30
CA LYS A 599 33.96 9.86 4.71
C LYS A 599 34.34 8.38 4.95
N SER A 600 35.08 8.15 6.03
CA SER A 600 35.72 6.88 6.36
C SER A 600 35.36 6.53 7.78
N LEU A 601 35.07 5.26 8.01
CA LEU A 601 34.90 4.70 9.33
C LEU A 601 36.18 4.01 9.74
N LEU A 602 36.43 4.01 11.04
CA LEU A 602 37.48 3.26 11.69
C LEU A 602 36.84 2.54 12.89
N PHE A 603 37.20 1.28 13.07
CA PHE A 603 36.75 0.44 14.16
C PHE A 603 37.97 -0.17 14.84
N THR A 604 38.12 0.10 16.14
CA THR A 604 39.10 -0.59 16.97
C THR A 604 38.42 -1.81 17.60
N LEU A 605 38.99 -3.00 17.37
CA LEU A 605 38.53 -4.30 17.83
C LEU A 605 39.59 -4.91 18.76
N ARG A 606 39.41 -4.69 20.07
CA ARG A 606 40.29 -5.27 21.09
C ARG A 606 39.99 -6.76 21.31
N ALA A 607 41.04 -7.58 21.32
CA ALA A 607 40.98 -8.98 21.74
C ALA A 607 41.95 -9.24 22.90
N ASP A 608 41.49 -10.04 23.85
CA ASP A 608 42.22 -10.53 25.02
C ASP A 608 43.23 -11.63 24.66
N ALA A 609 42.83 -12.54 23.77
CA ALA A 609 43.68 -13.57 23.17
C ALA A 609 43.46 -13.62 21.64
N PRO A 610 44.36 -14.24 20.86
CA PRO A 610 44.16 -14.41 19.42
C PRO A 610 42.93 -15.29 19.16
N ARG A 611 41.94 -14.75 18.44
CA ARG A 611 40.64 -15.42 18.21
C ARG A 611 40.11 -15.14 16.82
N GLU A 612 39.42 -16.11 16.25
CA GLU A 612 38.76 -15.99 14.95
C GLU A 612 37.35 -15.42 15.15
N VAL A 613 36.96 -14.45 14.31
CA VAL A 613 35.64 -13.80 14.36
C VAL A 613 35.02 -13.73 12.97
N THR A 614 33.69 -13.78 12.89
CA THR A 614 32.96 -13.79 11.61
C THR A 614 32.38 -12.42 11.31
N PHE A 615 32.89 -11.78 10.26
CA PHE A 615 32.28 -10.59 9.67
C PHE A 615 31.24 -11.01 8.63
N ARG A 616 30.19 -10.22 8.43
CA ARG A 616 29.28 -10.33 7.28
C ARG A 616 29.22 -8.97 6.59
N ILE A 617 29.56 -8.91 5.31
CA ILE A 617 29.52 -7.67 4.54
C ILE A 617 28.73 -7.87 3.24
N GLY A 618 27.93 -6.86 2.89
CA GLY A 618 27.27 -6.72 1.59
C GLY A 618 27.21 -5.25 1.17
N CYS A 619 27.44 -4.95 -0.11
CA CYS A 619 27.32 -3.60 -0.66
C CYS A 619 27.02 -3.61 -2.17
N LYS A 620 26.18 -2.67 -2.61
CA LYS A 620 25.79 -2.47 -4.02
C LYS A 620 26.73 -1.57 -4.84
N ARG A 621 27.79 -1.01 -4.25
CA ARG A 621 28.89 -0.27 -4.95
C ARG A 621 30.23 -0.57 -4.25
N PRO A 622 31.38 -0.22 -4.83
CA PRO A 622 32.67 -0.33 -4.15
C PRO A 622 32.76 0.52 -2.89
N VAL A 623 33.20 -0.10 -1.80
CA VAL A 623 33.62 0.52 -0.52
C VAL A 623 35.05 0.07 -0.26
N GLN A 624 35.97 1.00 -0.02
CA GLN A 624 37.37 0.63 0.26
C GLN A 624 37.49 0.06 1.67
N THR A 625 38.32 -0.97 1.86
CA THR A 625 38.47 -1.65 3.15
C THR A 625 39.94 -1.95 3.49
N LYS A 626 40.33 -1.70 4.75
CA LYS A 626 41.68 -1.99 5.28
C LYS A 626 41.59 -2.66 6.64
N PHE A 627 42.44 -3.64 6.92
CA PHE A 627 42.53 -4.30 8.23
C PHE A 627 43.97 -4.30 8.75
N ASN A 628 44.16 -3.86 9.99
CA ASN A 628 45.47 -3.62 10.61
C ASN A 628 46.42 -2.82 9.70
N ASN A 629 45.88 -1.75 9.10
CA ASN A 629 46.47 -0.89 8.07
C ASN A 629 46.89 -1.55 6.74
N GLY A 630 46.85 -2.88 6.63
CA GLY A 630 46.99 -3.62 5.37
C GLY A 630 45.69 -3.71 4.56
N PRO A 631 45.75 -4.23 3.32
CA PRO A 631 44.54 -4.69 2.63
C PRO A 631 43.90 -5.87 3.38
N MET A 632 42.60 -6.04 3.22
CA MET A 632 41.94 -7.30 3.62
C MET A 632 42.56 -8.49 2.87
N PRO A 633 42.80 -9.66 3.53
CA PRO A 633 43.33 -10.84 2.85
C PRO A 633 42.40 -11.32 1.73
N SER A 634 42.97 -11.54 0.54
CA SER A 634 42.23 -11.82 -0.70
C SER A 634 41.72 -13.27 -0.81
N ASP A 635 42.19 -14.15 0.05
CA ASP A 635 41.85 -15.57 0.17
C ASP A 635 40.54 -15.83 0.94
N LEU A 636 39.94 -14.79 1.53
CA LEU A 636 38.84 -14.94 2.51
C LEU A 636 37.41 -14.82 1.95
N GLY A 637 37.16 -14.72 0.63
CA GLY A 637 35.76 -14.58 0.19
C GLY A 637 35.43 -14.46 -1.31
N PRO A 638 34.28 -13.83 -1.64
CA PRO A 638 33.47 -14.17 -2.81
C PRO A 638 33.86 -13.44 -4.11
N PRO A 639 33.34 -13.92 -5.27
CA PRO A 639 33.48 -13.22 -6.56
C PRO A 639 33.00 -11.76 -6.48
N GLY A 640 33.85 -10.83 -6.95
CA GLY A 640 33.62 -9.39 -6.86
C GLY A 640 34.53 -8.67 -5.85
N TRP A 641 35.23 -9.40 -4.98
CA TRP A 641 36.26 -8.83 -4.12
C TRP A 641 37.51 -8.47 -4.93
N LEU A 642 37.97 -7.22 -4.83
CA LEU A 642 39.31 -6.78 -5.28
C LEU A 642 40.14 -6.37 -4.07
N ALA A 643 41.47 -6.47 -4.14
CA ALA A 643 42.33 -6.20 -2.99
C ALA A 643 42.11 -4.78 -2.43
N GLY A 644 41.50 -4.69 -1.25
CA GLY A 644 41.14 -3.42 -0.60
C GLY A 644 39.81 -2.78 -1.04
N GLN A 645 38.96 -3.44 -1.85
CA GLN A 645 37.63 -2.96 -2.25
C GLN A 645 36.55 -4.05 -2.21
N ILE A 646 35.44 -3.77 -1.51
CA ILE A 646 34.25 -4.62 -1.45
C ILE A 646 33.12 -3.95 -2.25
N GLY A 647 32.61 -4.60 -3.29
CA GLY A 647 31.51 -4.08 -4.09
C GLY A 647 30.73 -5.16 -4.84
N ASN A 648 29.52 -4.83 -5.28
CA ASN A 648 28.57 -5.71 -5.97
C ASN A 648 28.12 -6.96 -5.19
N ILE A 649 28.47 -7.08 -3.90
CA ILE A 649 28.01 -8.16 -3.03
C ILE A 649 26.59 -7.81 -2.54
N ALA A 650 25.57 -8.30 -3.23
CA ALA A 650 24.17 -7.92 -2.99
C ALA A 650 23.59 -8.43 -1.65
N ASP A 651 24.06 -9.60 -1.19
CA ASP A 651 23.62 -10.29 0.02
C ASP A 651 24.76 -10.41 1.05
N PRO A 652 24.52 -10.50 2.37
CA PRO A 652 25.58 -10.51 3.36
C PRO A 652 26.42 -11.79 3.35
N VAL A 653 27.66 -11.72 2.83
CA VAL A 653 28.56 -12.88 2.80
C VAL A 653 29.39 -12.94 4.09
N PRO A 654 29.36 -14.06 4.84
CA PRO A 654 30.22 -14.26 5.99
C PRO A 654 31.67 -14.55 5.57
N PHE A 655 32.65 -13.99 6.30
CA PHE A 655 34.05 -14.36 6.21
C PHE A 655 34.73 -14.29 7.58
N HIS A 656 35.77 -15.10 7.77
CA HIS A 656 36.45 -15.26 9.05
C HIS A 656 37.77 -14.48 9.08
N VAL A 657 38.07 -13.78 10.19
CA VAL A 657 39.35 -13.08 10.37
C VAL A 657 39.92 -13.40 11.75
N LYS A 658 41.23 -13.65 11.81
CA LYS A 658 41.96 -13.89 13.06
C LYS A 658 42.39 -12.55 13.65
N LEU A 659 41.75 -12.16 14.75
CA LEU A 659 42.18 -11.05 15.59
C LEU A 659 43.50 -11.42 16.28
N ARG A 660 44.41 -10.46 16.37
CA ARG A 660 45.61 -10.54 17.22
C ARG A 660 45.23 -10.16 18.66
N ALA A 661 45.94 -10.67 19.66
CA ALA A 661 45.82 -10.14 21.02
C ALA A 661 46.24 -8.66 21.05
N GLY A 662 45.54 -7.84 21.83
CA GLY A 662 45.63 -6.38 21.76
C GLY A 662 44.59 -5.78 20.80
N ASP A 663 44.88 -4.59 20.28
CA ASP A 663 43.97 -3.83 19.43
C ASP A 663 44.16 -4.19 17.95
N ASN A 664 43.04 -4.37 17.24
CA ASN A 664 42.99 -4.56 15.78
C ASN A 664 42.17 -3.42 15.16
N PHE A 665 42.45 -3.06 13.91
CA PHE A 665 41.82 -1.90 13.25
C PHE A 665 41.15 -2.33 11.94
N LEU A 666 39.88 -1.96 11.75
CA LEU A 666 39.18 -2.07 10.46
C LEU A 666 38.78 -0.68 9.99
N SER A 667 39.07 -0.32 8.74
CA SER A 667 38.56 0.91 8.12
C SER A 667 37.70 0.61 6.90
N LEU A 668 36.62 1.39 6.72
CA LEU A 668 35.70 1.36 5.57
C LEU A 668 35.56 2.77 4.99
N THR A 669 35.79 3.01 3.70
CA THR A 669 35.65 4.36 3.07
C THR A 669 34.59 4.38 1.98
N PHE A 670 33.69 5.37 2.05
CA PHE A 670 32.47 5.47 1.24
C PHE A 670 32.48 6.72 0.35
N THR A 671 31.88 6.63 -0.84
CA THR A 671 31.82 7.72 -1.83
C THR A 671 30.41 8.13 -2.26
N GLU A 672 29.40 7.26 -2.10
CA GLU A 672 28.00 7.45 -2.50
C GLU A 672 27.05 6.88 -1.41
N THR A 673 25.75 7.24 -1.45
CA THR A 673 24.73 6.49 -0.69
C THR A 673 24.68 5.05 -1.21
N VAL A 674 24.85 4.08 -0.32
CA VAL A 674 24.65 2.66 -0.64
C VAL A 674 23.82 1.96 0.42
N PRO A 675 22.85 1.12 0.01
CA PRO A 675 22.38 0.03 0.85
C PRO A 675 23.55 -0.88 1.17
N PHE A 676 24.03 -0.77 2.41
CA PHE A 676 25.14 -1.54 2.96
C PHE A 676 24.61 -2.54 3.99
N TYR A 677 25.34 -3.62 4.18
CA TYR A 677 25.17 -4.52 5.29
C TYR A 677 26.53 -4.73 5.94
N PHE A 678 26.56 -4.53 7.25
CA PHE A 678 27.66 -4.92 8.11
C PHE A 678 27.09 -5.64 9.31
N GLU A 679 27.69 -6.75 9.69
CA GLU A 679 27.51 -7.41 10.97
C GLU A 679 28.86 -8.01 11.36
N LEU A 680 29.15 -8.06 12.64
CA LEU A 680 30.29 -8.78 13.20
C LEU A 680 29.73 -9.65 14.32
N ASP A 681 29.92 -10.95 14.22
CA ASP A 681 29.47 -11.94 15.19
C ASP A 681 30.49 -11.98 16.35
N PRO A 682 30.10 -11.78 17.64
CA PRO A 682 28.75 -11.69 18.22
C PRO A 682 28.26 -10.26 18.56
N LEU A 683 28.85 -9.23 17.92
CA LEU A 683 28.64 -7.80 18.23
C LEU A 683 27.39 -7.19 17.56
N GLY A 684 26.79 -7.88 16.59
CA GLY A 684 25.36 -7.83 16.29
C GLY A 684 24.77 -6.53 15.69
N ARG A 685 23.47 -6.37 15.91
CA ARG A 685 22.55 -5.44 15.21
C ARG A 685 22.94 -3.96 15.33
N ASP A 686 23.36 -3.54 16.51
CA ASP A 686 23.55 -2.13 16.88
C ASP A 686 24.56 -1.43 15.96
N LEU A 687 25.62 -2.15 15.58
CA LEU A 687 26.67 -1.66 14.68
C LEU A 687 26.11 -1.35 13.27
N ARG A 688 25.13 -2.14 12.81
CA ARG A 688 24.44 -1.90 11.54
C ARG A 688 23.52 -0.69 11.60
N GLU A 689 22.89 -0.44 12.74
CA GLU A 689 22.00 0.71 12.93
C GLU A 689 22.79 2.03 13.05
N GLN A 690 23.91 2.03 13.79
CA GLN A 690 24.88 3.15 13.80
C GLN A 690 25.42 3.46 12.39
N LEU A 691 25.76 2.42 11.62
CA LEU A 691 26.25 2.54 10.25
C LEU A 691 25.19 3.11 9.29
N ASN A 692 23.94 2.64 9.38
CA ASN A 692 22.84 3.19 8.59
C ASN A 692 22.56 4.66 8.95
N ALA A 693 22.63 5.03 10.23
CA ALA A 693 22.47 6.41 10.67
C ALA A 693 23.56 7.33 10.08
N ARG A 694 24.83 6.88 10.09
CA ARG A 694 25.95 7.63 9.49
C ARG A 694 25.84 7.71 7.96
N LEU A 695 25.53 6.63 7.26
CA LEU A 695 25.34 6.65 5.81
C LEU A 695 24.18 7.56 5.38
N THR A 696 23.10 7.62 6.16
CA THR A 696 21.97 8.52 5.91
C THR A 696 22.32 9.98 6.18
N ALA A 697 23.26 10.26 7.11
CA ALA A 697 23.75 11.62 7.38
C ALA A 697 24.75 12.11 6.32
N ASP A 698 25.73 11.29 5.93
CA ASP A 698 26.75 11.65 4.94
C ASP A 698 26.19 11.68 3.51
N PHE A 699 25.20 10.82 3.22
CA PHE A 699 24.65 10.63 1.88
C PHE A 699 23.12 10.39 1.93
N PRO A 700 22.29 11.42 2.16
CA PRO A 700 20.85 11.27 2.35
C PRO A 700 20.14 10.70 1.11
N PRO A 701 19.24 9.69 1.26
CA PRO A 701 18.63 8.97 0.14
C PRO A 701 17.52 9.73 -0.60
N THR A 702 17.02 10.84 -0.05
CA THR A 702 16.04 11.73 -0.68
C THR A 702 16.36 13.18 -0.32
N GLY A 703 15.80 14.14 -1.08
CA GLY A 703 15.89 15.56 -0.74
C GLY A 703 15.39 15.86 0.67
N GLU A 704 14.29 15.22 1.11
CA GLU A 704 13.74 15.41 2.45
C GLU A 704 14.66 14.83 3.55
N ALA A 705 15.28 13.68 3.29
CA ALA A 705 16.13 12.99 4.25
C ALA A 705 17.43 13.75 4.59
N ARG A 706 17.84 14.71 3.75
CA ARG A 706 18.94 15.65 4.02
C ARG A 706 18.63 16.57 5.20
N TYR A 707 17.37 16.97 5.32
CA TYR A 707 16.93 17.94 6.31
C TYR A 707 16.32 17.25 7.54
N TRP A 708 15.54 16.18 7.35
CA TRP A 708 14.99 15.38 8.45
C TRP A 708 15.22 13.87 8.27
N ARG A 709 16.16 13.33 9.05
CA ARG A 709 16.50 11.89 9.10
C ARG A 709 15.43 11.12 9.87
N ILE A 710 14.99 9.99 9.33
CA ILE A 710 14.14 9.03 10.05
C ILE A 710 15.05 8.00 10.73
N GLU A 711 14.86 7.81 12.03
CA GLU A 711 15.50 6.79 12.86
C GLU A 711 14.41 5.80 13.32
N THR A 712 14.65 4.49 13.19
CA THR A 712 13.72 3.46 13.71
C THR A 712 14.16 3.06 15.11
N ILE A 713 13.25 3.13 16.08
CA ILE A 713 13.52 2.71 17.46
C ILE A 713 13.36 1.18 17.56
N PRO A 714 14.34 0.44 18.08
CA PRO A 714 14.20 -0.99 18.34
C PRO A 714 13.11 -1.27 19.39
N VAL A 715 12.05 -1.94 18.97
CA VAL A 715 11.03 -2.51 19.85
C VAL A 715 11.46 -3.92 20.27
N PRO A 716 11.47 -4.25 21.58
CA PRO A 716 11.78 -5.59 22.08
C PRO A 716 10.86 -6.69 21.51
N THR A 717 11.43 -7.88 21.30
CA THR A 717 10.71 -9.07 20.83
C THR A 717 9.57 -9.42 21.78
N GLY A 718 8.37 -9.62 21.23
CA GLY A 718 7.15 -9.93 21.99
C GLY A 718 6.22 -8.73 22.18
N ILE A 719 6.72 -7.49 22.14
CA ILE A 719 5.90 -6.29 22.29
C ILE A 719 5.22 -5.94 20.95
N ALA A 720 3.92 -6.21 20.86
CA ALA A 720 3.08 -5.78 19.74
C ALA A 720 2.63 -4.32 19.95
N LEU A 721 3.54 -3.39 19.68
CA LEU A 721 3.47 -2.02 20.18
C LEU A 721 2.22 -1.24 19.74
N GLU A 722 1.67 -1.49 18.54
CA GLU A 722 0.37 -1.00 18.03
C GLU A 722 -0.07 0.36 18.64
N VAL A 723 0.70 1.44 18.39
CA VAL A 723 0.69 2.61 19.28
C VAL A 723 -0.67 3.32 19.30
N GLY A 724 -1.32 3.28 20.47
CA GLY A 724 -2.59 3.95 20.74
C GLY A 724 -2.44 5.35 21.33
N GLY A 725 -1.34 5.64 22.01
CA GLY A 725 -1.06 6.94 22.63
C GLY A 725 0.40 7.06 23.08
N MET A 726 0.92 8.29 23.16
CA MET A 726 2.29 8.53 23.60
C MET A 726 2.49 9.96 24.14
N ALA A 727 3.34 10.13 25.15
CA ALA A 727 3.74 11.43 25.68
C ALA A 727 5.12 11.35 26.36
N PHE A 728 5.88 12.45 26.39
CA PHE A 728 7.08 12.52 27.22
C PHE A 728 6.74 12.89 28.67
N ALA A 729 7.27 12.13 29.61
CA ALA A 729 7.16 12.39 31.04
C ALA A 729 8.26 13.34 31.56
N PRO A 730 8.14 13.91 32.78
CA PRO A 730 9.09 14.91 33.30
C PRO A 730 10.52 14.39 33.55
N ASP A 731 10.72 13.08 33.53
CA ASP A 731 12.03 12.39 33.57
C ASP A 731 12.67 12.22 32.17
N ASN A 732 12.03 12.77 31.13
CA ASN A 732 12.36 12.61 29.72
C ASN A 732 12.19 11.17 29.18
N ALA A 733 11.48 10.29 29.89
CA ALA A 733 11.02 9.02 29.32
C ALA A 733 9.87 9.27 28.33
N LEU A 734 9.88 8.59 27.19
CA LEU A 734 8.72 8.48 26.32
C LEU A 734 7.80 7.39 26.90
N ILE A 735 6.61 7.79 27.31
CA ILE A 735 5.54 6.86 27.65
C ILE A 735 4.79 6.50 26.37
N VAL A 736 4.48 5.21 26.18
CA VAL A 736 3.75 4.67 25.02
C VAL A 736 2.69 3.69 25.52
N CYS A 737 1.42 3.86 25.13
CA CYS A 737 0.40 2.83 25.35
C CYS A 737 0.09 2.05 24.07
N THR A 738 0.00 0.73 24.19
CA THR A 738 -0.32 -0.19 23.09
C THR A 738 -1.83 -0.38 23.01
N ARG A 739 -2.41 -0.51 21.80
CA ARG A 739 -3.85 -0.83 21.65
C ARG A 739 -4.25 -2.20 22.22
N ARG A 740 -3.29 -3.00 22.70
CA ARG A 740 -3.49 -4.26 23.42
C ARG A 740 -3.61 -4.11 24.93
N GLY A 741 -3.48 -2.89 25.45
CA GLY A 741 -3.77 -2.58 26.85
C GLY A 741 -2.57 -2.42 27.77
N GLU A 742 -1.37 -2.25 27.22
CA GLU A 742 -0.13 -2.07 27.98
C GLU A 742 0.31 -0.60 27.96
N ILE A 743 1.05 -0.16 28.98
CA ILE A 743 1.81 1.09 28.98
C ILE A 743 3.28 0.76 29.22
N TRP A 744 4.15 1.29 28.37
CA TRP A 744 5.61 1.14 28.44
C TRP A 744 6.30 2.50 28.58
N ARG A 745 7.41 2.54 29.33
CA ARG A 745 8.37 3.65 29.38
C ARG A 745 9.55 3.29 28.49
N TYR A 746 9.93 4.18 27.57
CA TYR A 746 11.14 4.07 26.77
C TYR A 746 12.06 5.26 27.06
N TYR A 747 13.30 4.98 27.46
CA TYR A 747 14.30 6.00 27.74
C TYR A 747 15.33 5.94 26.61
N SER A 748 15.32 6.94 25.73
CA SER A 748 16.37 7.08 24.72
C SER A 748 17.62 7.67 25.35
N ALA A 749 18.75 6.99 25.22
CA ALA A 749 20.05 7.49 25.67
C ALA A 749 20.43 8.80 24.95
N ALA A 750 20.00 8.99 23.69
CA ALA A 750 20.21 10.23 22.95
C ALA A 750 19.44 11.42 23.55
N VAL A 751 18.14 11.25 23.86
CA VAL A 751 17.32 12.29 24.49
C VAL A 751 17.89 12.67 25.86
N GLN A 752 18.23 11.67 26.68
CA GLN A 752 18.79 11.88 28.02
C GLN A 752 20.17 12.57 27.96
N ALA A 753 21.03 12.19 27.02
CA ALA A 753 22.36 12.80 26.84
C ALA A 753 22.27 14.26 26.36
N GLU A 754 21.28 14.61 25.51
CA GLU A 754 21.05 16.01 25.12
C GLU A 754 20.56 16.84 26.30
N CYS A 755 19.60 16.32 27.07
CA CYS A 755 19.04 16.99 28.26
C CYS A 755 20.07 17.18 29.39
N ALA A 756 21.10 16.32 29.45
CA ALA A 756 22.19 16.43 30.41
C ALA A 756 23.20 17.55 30.09
N LYS A 757 23.22 18.10 28.87
CA LYS A 757 24.18 19.16 28.49
C LYS A 757 23.90 20.47 29.24
N PRO A 758 24.94 21.21 29.66
CA PRO A 758 24.78 22.53 30.27
C PRO A 758 24.39 23.58 29.22
N GLY A 759 23.08 23.70 28.94
CA GLY A 759 22.49 24.74 28.10
C GLY A 759 21.86 25.89 28.91
N PRO A 760 21.61 27.07 28.28
CA PRO A 760 21.09 28.26 28.97
C PRO A 760 19.73 28.03 29.67
N ASN A 761 18.88 27.15 29.13
CA ASN A 761 17.57 26.84 29.70
C ASN A 761 17.63 26.02 31.01
N ARG A 762 18.79 25.43 31.37
CA ARG A 762 18.92 24.64 32.60
C ARG A 762 18.68 25.48 33.86
N ALA A 763 19.02 26.77 33.83
CA ALA A 763 18.77 27.72 34.91
C ALA A 763 17.28 28.13 35.05
N ALA A 764 16.46 27.88 34.02
CA ALA A 764 15.01 28.04 34.09
C ALA A 764 14.33 26.77 34.63
N MET A 765 14.68 25.59 34.09
CA MET A 765 14.08 24.32 34.54
C MET A 765 14.42 23.99 36.01
N LEU A 766 15.65 24.24 36.47
CA LEU A 766 16.02 23.99 37.88
C LEU A 766 15.29 24.88 38.90
N LYS A 767 14.59 25.93 38.47
CA LYS A 767 13.72 26.74 39.35
C LYS A 767 12.31 26.16 39.52
N ALA A 768 11.94 25.11 38.78
CA ALA A 768 10.58 24.56 38.76
C ALA A 768 10.43 23.22 39.53
N SER A 769 11.52 22.56 39.93
CA SER A 769 11.48 21.22 40.55
C SER A 769 12.22 21.17 41.90
N SER A 770 11.63 21.76 42.94
CA SER A 770 12.19 21.80 44.31
C SER A 770 11.71 20.65 45.21
N SER A 771 11.80 19.40 44.76
CA SER A 771 11.62 18.21 45.60
C SER A 771 12.33 16.98 45.02
N THR A 772 13.39 16.53 45.72
CA THR A 772 13.89 15.14 45.75
C THR A 772 13.96 14.37 44.41
N ALA A 773 14.54 14.96 43.37
CA ALA A 773 14.98 14.20 42.20
C ALA A 773 16.35 13.54 42.49
N THR A 774 16.38 12.24 42.75
CA THR A 774 17.61 11.45 42.80
C THR A 774 18.28 11.44 41.42
N ALA A 775 19.59 11.72 41.38
CA ALA A 775 20.29 11.87 40.11
C ALA A 775 20.41 10.53 39.38
N VAL A 776 19.84 10.45 38.16
CA VAL A 776 19.97 9.28 37.28
C VAL A 776 21.45 9.08 36.93
N PRO A 777 22.06 7.89 37.17
CA PRO A 777 23.47 7.66 36.92
C PRO A 777 23.79 7.66 35.41
N PRO A 778 24.87 8.34 34.96
CA PRO A 778 25.11 8.61 33.54
C PRO A 778 25.81 7.45 32.80
N SER A 779 25.22 6.24 32.77
CA SER A 779 25.82 5.09 32.08
C SER A 779 24.85 3.95 31.70
N PHE A 780 23.75 4.23 30.99
CA PHE A 780 22.94 3.19 30.34
C PHE A 780 22.51 3.59 28.93
N GLY A 781 22.39 2.60 28.05
CA GLY A 781 21.83 2.75 26.71
C GLY A 781 20.30 2.81 26.72
N ASP A 782 19.72 2.73 25.54
CA ASP A 782 18.27 2.67 25.34
C ASP A 782 17.64 1.51 26.14
N ARG A 783 16.55 1.80 26.87
CA ARG A 783 15.84 0.79 27.68
C ARG A 783 14.32 0.95 27.62
N TRP A 784 13.64 -0.18 27.78
CA TRP A 784 12.18 -0.30 27.84
C TRP A 784 11.76 -0.90 29.18
N GLU A 785 10.79 -0.30 29.84
CA GLU A 785 10.20 -0.74 31.12
C GLU A 785 8.68 -0.84 30.98
N LEU A 786 8.07 -1.95 31.40
CA LEU A 786 6.61 -2.09 31.43
C LEU A 786 6.06 -1.34 32.65
N PHE A 787 5.17 -0.37 32.45
CA PHE A 787 4.57 0.44 33.52
C PHE A 787 3.25 -0.15 34.02
N ALA A 788 2.33 -0.46 33.10
CA ALA A 788 0.96 -0.89 33.41
C ALA A 788 0.42 -1.87 32.35
N THR A 789 -0.60 -2.66 32.71
CA THR A 789 -1.33 -3.56 31.79
C THR A 789 -2.83 -3.58 32.09
N GLY A 790 -3.63 -4.23 31.24
CA GLY A 790 -5.06 -4.49 31.47
C GLY A 790 -6.05 -3.51 30.85
N LEU A 791 -5.59 -2.54 30.05
CA LEU A 791 -6.44 -1.49 29.49
C LEU A 791 -7.19 -1.95 28.22
N HIS A 792 -8.40 -1.42 28.00
CA HIS A 792 -9.29 -1.81 26.92
C HIS A 792 -9.16 -0.86 25.71
N GLU A 793 -8.34 -1.24 24.74
CA GLU A 793 -8.11 -0.48 23.49
C GLU A 793 -7.81 1.02 23.76
N PRO A 794 -6.73 1.36 24.50
CA PRO A 794 -6.38 2.75 24.78
C PRO A 794 -5.97 3.48 23.49
N LEU A 795 -6.49 4.68 23.30
CA LEU A 795 -6.38 5.44 22.05
C LEU A 795 -5.93 6.91 22.22
N GLY A 796 -5.35 7.20 23.38
CA GLY A 796 -4.41 8.31 23.59
C GLY A 796 -3.89 8.33 25.04
N LEU A 797 -2.85 9.10 25.29
CA LEU A 797 -2.14 9.14 26.59
C LEU A 797 -1.54 10.52 26.84
N LEU A 798 -1.65 11.00 28.08
CA LEU A 798 -1.01 12.21 28.59
C LEU A 798 -0.16 11.87 29.82
N ALA A 799 1.08 12.37 29.87
CA ALA A 799 1.91 12.28 31.06
C ALA A 799 1.47 13.31 32.14
N GLY A 800 1.46 12.88 33.40
CA GLY A 800 1.17 13.72 34.56
C GLY A 800 2.45 14.21 35.26
N LYS A 801 2.43 14.21 36.60
CA LYS A 801 3.64 14.25 37.42
C LYS A 801 4.51 12.98 37.19
N PRO A 802 5.77 12.91 37.67
CA PRO A 802 6.54 11.66 37.65
C PRO A 802 5.73 10.51 38.26
N GLY A 803 5.72 9.35 37.60
CA GLY A 803 4.92 8.19 38.00
C GLY A 803 3.43 8.26 37.68
N GLU A 804 2.91 9.29 36.99
CA GLU A 804 1.48 9.46 36.71
C GLU A 804 1.18 9.63 35.22
N VAL A 805 0.10 9.02 34.74
CA VAL A 805 -0.42 9.16 33.37
C VAL A 805 -1.95 9.21 33.37
N PHE A 806 -2.50 9.76 32.29
CA PHE A 806 -3.95 9.84 32.03
C PHE A 806 -4.21 9.22 30.66
N VAL A 807 -5.10 8.24 30.60
CA VAL A 807 -5.35 7.44 29.39
C VAL A 807 -6.84 7.40 29.09
N VAL A 808 -7.21 7.66 27.83
CA VAL A 808 -8.54 7.33 27.33
C VAL A 808 -8.50 5.89 26.83
N GLN A 809 -9.30 5.04 27.46
CA GLN A 809 -9.62 3.70 26.99
C GLN A 809 -11.09 3.62 26.59
N ARG A 810 -11.46 2.54 25.90
CA ARG A 810 -12.75 2.37 25.22
C ARG A 810 -13.99 2.43 26.13
N SER A 811 -13.80 2.36 27.45
CA SER A 811 -14.85 2.46 28.46
C SER A 811 -14.76 3.70 29.36
N GLU A 812 -13.62 4.38 29.44
CA GLU A 812 -13.38 5.42 30.44
C GLU A 812 -12.13 6.28 30.18
N LEU A 813 -12.09 7.42 30.85
CA LEU A 813 -10.86 8.16 31.12
C LEU A 813 -10.29 7.70 32.48
N THR A 814 -9.10 7.10 32.46
CA THR A 814 -8.42 6.56 33.66
C THR A 814 -7.20 7.40 34.02
N ARG A 815 -7.05 7.73 35.30
CA ARG A 815 -5.78 8.17 35.91
C ARG A 815 -5.05 6.92 36.41
N ILE A 816 -3.80 6.76 36.02
CA ILE A 816 -2.98 5.59 36.35
C ILE A 816 -1.69 6.11 36.98
N ALA A 817 -1.33 5.60 38.15
CA ALA A 817 -0.17 6.09 38.89
C ALA A 817 0.60 4.98 39.62
N ASP A 818 1.89 5.25 39.75
CA ASP A 818 2.87 4.67 40.67
C ASP A 818 2.84 5.51 41.97
N THR A 819 2.52 4.88 43.10
CA THR A 819 2.38 5.56 44.40
C THR A 819 3.44 5.18 45.45
N ASP A 820 4.21 4.10 45.24
CA ASP A 820 5.31 3.69 46.13
C ASP A 820 6.72 3.96 45.57
N GLY A 821 6.84 4.17 44.26
CA GLY A 821 8.08 4.52 43.55
C GLY A 821 8.84 3.33 42.94
N ASP A 822 8.26 2.12 42.87
CA ASP A 822 8.94 0.95 42.26
C ASP A 822 9.08 1.02 40.73
N GLY A 823 8.35 1.93 40.07
CA GLY A 823 8.33 2.13 38.63
C GLY A 823 7.15 1.48 37.90
N ARG A 824 6.20 0.85 38.62
CA ARG A 824 4.95 0.25 38.13
C ARG A 824 3.73 1.03 38.60
N ALA A 825 2.63 0.91 37.86
CA ALA A 825 1.34 1.42 38.32
C ALA A 825 0.66 0.45 39.30
N ASP A 826 0.41 0.93 40.52
CA ASP A 826 -0.40 0.29 41.55
C ASP A 826 -1.81 0.90 41.64
N LEU A 827 -1.96 2.19 41.30
CA LEU A 827 -3.23 2.91 41.30
C LEU A 827 -3.84 3.00 39.89
N PHE A 828 -5.10 2.57 39.77
CA PHE A 828 -5.96 2.78 38.60
C PHE A 828 -7.26 3.44 39.07
N GLU A 829 -7.49 4.69 38.69
CA GLU A 829 -8.59 5.53 39.14
C GLU A 829 -9.42 6.01 37.94
N THR A 830 -10.66 5.53 37.83
CA THR A 830 -11.65 6.02 36.87
C THR A 830 -11.96 7.50 37.16
N LEU A 831 -11.69 8.40 36.20
CA LEU A 831 -12.09 9.81 36.29
C LEU A 831 -13.45 10.07 35.62
N ASP A 832 -13.78 9.34 34.56
CA ASP A 832 -15.08 9.40 33.89
C ASP A 832 -15.42 8.12 33.12
N GLN A 833 -16.71 7.76 33.11
CA GLN A 833 -17.32 6.67 32.30
C GLN A 833 -18.53 7.15 31.46
N ASN A 834 -18.84 8.45 31.43
CA ASN A 834 -20.08 8.97 30.83
C ASN A 834 -20.14 8.88 29.30
N CYS A 835 -19.00 8.68 28.64
CA CYS A 835 -18.94 8.27 27.22
C CYS A 835 -19.65 6.93 26.95
N GLY A 836 -19.61 6.01 27.92
CA GLY A 836 -20.11 4.64 27.78
C GLY A 836 -19.33 3.79 26.77
N VAL A 837 -19.87 2.61 26.45
CA VAL A 837 -19.28 1.63 25.52
C VAL A 837 -20.27 1.29 24.41
N SER A 838 -19.77 1.12 23.18
CA SER A 838 -20.49 0.52 22.06
C SER A 838 -19.85 -0.80 21.63
N ALA A 839 -20.68 -1.72 21.12
CA ALA A 839 -20.27 -3.01 20.59
C ALA A 839 -19.62 -2.92 19.19
N SER A 840 -19.66 -1.75 18.52
CA SER A 840 -19.08 -1.58 17.19
C SER A 840 -17.57 -1.46 17.21
N GLN A 841 -16.90 -2.12 16.26
CA GLN A 841 -15.44 -2.04 16.07
C GLN A 841 -14.90 -0.63 15.76
N HIS A 842 -15.75 0.34 15.40
CA HIS A 842 -15.35 1.72 15.05
C HIS A 842 -15.73 2.79 16.09
N ALA A 843 -16.28 2.37 17.24
CA ALA A 843 -16.69 3.27 18.32
C ALA A 843 -15.51 3.63 19.23
N TYR A 844 -14.52 4.30 18.67
CA TYR A 844 -13.30 4.74 19.35
C TYR A 844 -13.51 6.01 20.18
N ILE A 845 -12.62 6.22 21.16
CA ILE A 845 -12.54 7.44 21.96
C ILE A 845 -11.06 7.87 21.98
N PHE A 846 -10.79 9.14 21.76
CA PHE A 846 -9.45 9.68 21.52
C PHE A 846 -9.09 10.78 22.53
N GLY A 847 -7.80 10.92 22.82
CA GLY A 847 -7.26 11.83 23.85
C GLY A 847 -6.62 11.08 25.03
N PRO A 848 -6.23 11.74 26.13
CA PRO A 848 -6.60 13.10 26.48
C PRO A 848 -5.53 14.15 26.15
N VAL A 849 -5.95 15.39 25.95
CA VAL A 849 -5.08 16.58 26.08
C VAL A 849 -5.53 17.44 27.26
N ARG A 850 -4.66 18.29 27.81
CA ARG A 850 -4.95 19.11 29.01
C ARG A 850 -4.96 20.60 28.69
N ASP A 851 -5.95 21.33 29.22
CA ASP A 851 -5.98 22.79 29.15
C ASP A 851 -5.31 23.48 30.37
N LYS A 852 -5.19 24.81 30.30
CA LYS A 852 -4.58 25.66 31.34
C LYS A 852 -5.32 25.65 32.69
N ALA A 853 -6.57 25.17 32.74
CA ALA A 853 -7.34 24.99 33.97
C ALA A 853 -7.29 23.53 34.49
N GLY A 854 -6.51 22.66 33.84
CA GLY A 854 -6.34 21.26 34.22
C GLY A 854 -7.42 20.31 33.69
N ASN A 855 -8.40 20.79 32.91
CA ASN A 855 -9.43 19.90 32.35
C ASN A 855 -8.79 18.95 31.32
N LEU A 856 -9.24 17.70 31.29
CA LEU A 856 -8.81 16.67 30.36
C LEU A 856 -9.82 16.54 29.22
N TRP A 857 -9.39 16.78 27.99
CA TRP A 857 -10.21 16.86 26.79
C TRP A 857 -10.06 15.62 25.92
N GLY A 858 -11.17 15.15 25.36
CA GLY A 858 -11.20 14.02 24.42
C GLY A 858 -12.32 14.13 23.39
N ALA A 859 -12.39 13.14 22.50
CA ALA A 859 -13.44 13.06 21.48
C ALA A 859 -13.94 11.63 21.27
N ILE A 860 -15.25 11.49 21.10
CA ILE A 860 -15.94 10.21 20.91
C ILE A 860 -16.30 10.06 19.43
N SER A 861 -15.99 8.91 18.83
CA SER A 861 -16.39 8.54 17.46
C SER A 861 -17.90 8.69 17.26
N GLY A 862 -18.31 9.29 16.15
CA GLY A 862 -19.70 9.42 15.70
C GLY A 862 -20.19 8.26 14.84
N ILE A 863 -19.32 7.30 14.51
CA ILE A 863 -19.62 6.17 13.62
C ILE A 863 -19.76 4.85 14.39
N GLY A 864 -20.61 3.95 13.87
CA GLY A 864 -20.85 2.65 14.52
C GLY A 864 -21.64 2.74 15.83
N VAL A 865 -22.52 3.74 15.98
CA VAL A 865 -23.25 3.99 17.22
C VAL A 865 -24.31 2.91 17.47
N SER A 866 -24.06 2.00 18.41
CA SER A 866 -25.03 1.03 18.94
C SER A 866 -24.80 0.80 20.44
N GLY A 867 -25.88 0.57 21.19
CA GLY A 867 -25.84 0.45 22.66
C GLY A 867 -26.27 1.72 23.41
N PRO A 868 -26.12 1.75 24.75
CA PRO A 868 -26.74 2.76 25.63
C PRO A 868 -25.90 4.04 25.85
N GLY A 869 -24.68 4.13 25.31
CA GLY A 869 -23.79 5.29 25.51
C GLY A 869 -24.36 6.60 24.94
N LYS A 870 -23.81 7.73 25.40
CA LYS A 870 -24.24 9.08 25.03
C LYS A 870 -23.11 9.86 24.35
N TYR A 871 -23.46 10.96 23.68
CA TYR A 871 -22.50 11.91 23.10
C TYR A 871 -21.52 11.31 22.06
N PHE A 872 -21.89 10.23 21.37
CA PHE A 872 -21.10 9.76 20.22
C PHE A 872 -21.04 10.85 19.13
N GLY A 873 -19.85 11.12 18.60
CA GLY A 873 -19.60 12.22 17.68
C GLY A 873 -19.48 13.59 18.36
N TRP A 874 -19.12 13.63 19.64
CA TRP A 874 -18.84 14.86 20.38
C TRP A 874 -17.38 14.95 20.87
N SER A 875 -16.88 16.18 21.00
CA SER A 875 -15.79 16.51 21.92
C SER A 875 -16.33 16.71 23.33
N PHE A 876 -15.52 16.40 24.34
CA PHE A 876 -15.85 16.56 25.75
C PHE A 876 -14.62 17.03 26.53
N LYS A 877 -14.86 17.49 27.76
CA LYS A 877 -13.84 17.66 28.78
C LYS A 877 -14.29 17.10 30.12
N VAL A 878 -13.34 16.60 30.91
CA VAL A 878 -13.52 16.19 32.30
C VAL A 878 -12.76 17.19 33.18
N THR A 879 -13.42 17.81 34.15
CA THR A 879 -12.76 18.79 35.03
C THR A 879 -11.84 18.09 36.04
N PRO A 880 -10.94 18.82 36.74
CA PRO A 880 -10.18 18.28 37.88
C PRO A 880 -11.02 17.73 39.05
N LYS A 881 -12.36 17.83 38.99
CA LYS A 881 -13.31 17.25 39.95
C LYS A 881 -14.05 16.01 39.40
N GLY A 882 -13.71 15.50 38.22
CA GLY A 882 -14.41 14.38 37.57
C GLY A 882 -15.72 14.77 36.86
N GLU A 883 -15.99 16.07 36.67
CA GLU A 883 -17.22 16.52 36.01
C GLU A 883 -17.09 16.42 34.48
N PHE A 884 -17.86 15.51 33.86
CA PHE A 884 -17.96 15.38 32.41
C PHE A 884 -18.82 16.49 31.79
N ILE A 885 -18.25 17.22 30.83
CA ILE A 885 -18.90 18.31 30.11
C ILE A 885 -18.76 18.05 28.60
N PRO A 886 -19.85 17.75 27.86
CA PRO A 886 -19.82 17.70 26.40
C PRO A 886 -19.69 19.13 25.83
N VAL A 887 -18.88 19.33 24.78
CA VAL A 887 -18.49 20.67 24.32
C VAL A 887 -18.91 20.99 22.89
N SER A 888 -18.60 20.14 21.91
CA SER A 888 -18.98 20.37 20.51
C SER A 888 -19.41 19.07 19.82
N SER A 889 -20.48 19.10 19.03
CA SER A 889 -21.03 17.96 18.32
C SER A 889 -20.50 17.86 16.87
N GLY A 890 -20.94 16.86 16.11
CA GLY A 890 -20.69 16.75 14.68
C GLY A 890 -19.38 16.07 14.26
N LEU A 891 -18.66 15.40 15.16
CA LEU A 891 -17.48 14.61 14.81
C LEU A 891 -17.87 13.23 14.25
N ARG A 892 -16.99 12.64 13.45
CA ARG A 892 -17.20 11.35 12.76
C ARG A 892 -16.24 10.29 13.27
N SER A 893 -14.94 10.41 13.04
CA SER A 893 -13.87 9.49 13.44
C SER A 893 -12.61 10.29 13.82
N PRO A 894 -12.61 10.96 14.99
CA PRO A 894 -11.67 12.03 15.30
C PRO A 894 -10.31 11.51 15.83
N ASN A 895 -9.47 10.92 14.96
CA ASN A 895 -8.24 10.20 15.33
C ASN A 895 -7.03 11.10 15.73
N GLY A 896 -7.28 12.25 16.35
CA GLY A 896 -6.22 13.08 16.92
C GLY A 896 -6.71 14.39 17.52
N LEU A 897 -6.05 14.86 18.58
CA LEU A 897 -6.39 16.09 19.31
C LEU A 897 -5.12 16.86 19.71
N CYS A 898 -5.07 18.16 19.43
CA CYS A 898 -3.97 19.03 19.87
C CYS A 898 -4.49 20.31 20.52
N MET A 899 -3.96 20.63 21.70
CA MET A 899 -4.15 21.91 22.38
C MET A 899 -2.99 22.84 22.00
N THR A 900 -3.28 24.04 21.49
CA THR A 900 -2.25 25.05 21.25
C THR A 900 -1.69 25.63 22.56
N PRO A 901 -0.48 26.23 22.57
CA PRO A 901 0.04 26.97 23.72
C PRO A 901 -0.88 28.11 24.19
N ASP A 902 -1.73 28.65 23.32
CA ASP A 902 -2.70 29.70 23.64
C ASP A 902 -3.98 29.15 24.28
N GLY A 903 -4.44 27.97 23.84
CA GLY A 903 -5.59 27.26 24.42
C GLY A 903 -6.72 26.95 23.43
N ASP A 904 -6.55 27.23 22.14
CA ASP A 904 -7.43 26.71 21.09
C ASP A 904 -7.19 25.20 20.92
N LEU A 905 -8.26 24.40 20.93
CA LEU A 905 -8.25 22.94 20.71
C LEU A 905 -8.56 22.61 19.25
N PHE A 906 -7.71 21.80 18.63
CA PHE A 906 -7.89 21.29 17.28
C PHE A 906 -8.08 19.76 17.29
N ILE A 907 -8.91 19.27 16.37
CA ILE A 907 -9.21 17.84 16.19
C ILE A 907 -9.03 17.47 14.71
N THR A 908 -8.29 16.41 14.42
CA THR A 908 -8.30 15.77 13.10
C THR A 908 -9.43 14.76 13.01
N ASP A 909 -10.11 14.72 11.87
CA ASP A 909 -11.16 13.73 11.59
C ASP A 909 -10.88 13.03 10.24
N ASN A 910 -11.61 11.96 9.91
CA ASN A 910 -11.37 11.14 8.73
C ASN A 910 -12.53 11.19 7.74
N GLN A 911 -12.18 11.38 6.47
CA GLN A 911 -13.07 11.35 5.30
C GLN A 911 -14.10 10.20 5.36
N GLY A 912 -15.36 10.52 5.07
CA GLY A 912 -16.44 9.54 4.97
C GLY A 912 -17.81 10.20 4.78
N GLU A 913 -18.87 9.53 5.22
CA GLU A 913 -20.23 10.08 5.23
C GLU A 913 -20.28 11.44 5.96
N TRP A 914 -20.88 12.45 5.31
CA TRP A 914 -20.89 13.86 5.75
C TRP A 914 -19.53 14.58 5.83
N VAL A 915 -18.41 13.86 5.68
CA VAL A 915 -17.04 14.40 5.78
C VAL A 915 -16.35 14.26 4.42
N GLY A 916 -16.55 15.27 3.56
CA GLY A 916 -16.16 15.25 2.14
C GLY A 916 -14.68 14.96 1.89
N THR A 917 -13.80 15.53 2.71
CA THR A 917 -12.39 15.12 2.87
C THR A 917 -12.01 15.23 4.36
N SER A 918 -10.91 14.60 4.77
CA SER A 918 -10.38 14.65 6.13
C SER A 918 -10.09 16.11 6.55
N PRO A 919 -10.67 16.60 7.66
CA PRO A 919 -10.52 17.97 8.12
C PRO A 919 -9.63 18.13 9.37
N LEU A 920 -9.25 19.37 9.64
CA LEU A 920 -8.81 19.86 10.96
C LEU A 920 -9.88 20.80 11.53
N HIS A 921 -10.65 20.34 12.51
CA HIS A 921 -11.68 21.15 13.19
C HIS A 921 -11.06 22.02 14.29
N HIS A 922 -11.49 23.28 14.39
CA HIS A 922 -11.28 24.11 15.58
C HIS A 922 -12.48 23.95 16.53
N VAL A 923 -12.27 23.37 17.72
CA VAL A 923 -13.31 23.13 18.71
C VAL A 923 -13.71 24.43 19.40
N SER A 924 -15.01 24.70 19.45
CA SER A 924 -15.59 25.75 20.30
C SER A 924 -16.91 25.26 20.90
N PRO A 925 -17.30 25.70 22.11
CA PRO A 925 -18.56 25.29 22.74
C PRO A 925 -19.77 25.50 21.83
N GLY A 926 -20.67 24.51 21.78
CA GLY A 926 -21.89 24.53 20.97
C GLY A 926 -21.70 24.39 19.46
N ALA A 927 -20.46 24.26 18.95
CA ALA A 927 -20.25 24.06 17.52
C ALA A 927 -20.69 22.66 17.06
N PHE A 928 -21.26 22.59 15.86
CA PHE A 928 -21.52 21.35 15.12
C PHE A 928 -20.52 21.22 13.97
N HIS A 929 -19.73 20.15 13.94
CA HIS A 929 -18.66 19.94 12.97
C HIS A 929 -19.08 19.25 11.65
N GLY A 930 -20.31 18.73 11.57
CA GLY A 930 -20.91 18.25 10.31
C GLY A 930 -21.54 16.86 10.32
N HIS A 931 -21.19 15.95 11.23
CA HIS A 931 -21.73 14.59 11.24
C HIS A 931 -23.01 14.43 12.11
N PRO A 932 -24.20 14.25 11.52
CA PRO A 932 -25.48 14.47 12.20
C PRO A 932 -25.88 13.42 13.25
N ALA A 933 -25.20 12.26 13.32
CA ALA A 933 -25.51 11.21 14.30
C ALA A 933 -25.41 11.68 15.78
N SER A 934 -24.66 12.76 15.99
CA SER A 934 -24.43 13.43 17.28
C SER A 934 -25.57 14.36 17.73
N LEU A 935 -26.42 14.85 16.81
CA LEU A 935 -27.41 15.90 17.07
C LEU A 935 -28.55 15.46 18.00
N LYS A 936 -28.82 14.16 18.10
CA LYS A 936 -29.82 13.60 19.02
C LYS A 936 -29.51 13.79 20.52
N TRP A 937 -28.33 14.32 20.85
CA TRP A 937 -27.93 14.73 22.20
C TRP A 937 -27.75 16.25 22.36
N GLU A 938 -27.94 17.05 21.30
CA GLU A 938 -27.82 18.51 21.36
C GLU A 938 -29.11 19.11 21.97
N PRO A 939 -29.09 19.68 23.18
CA PRO A 939 -30.30 20.11 23.89
C PRO A 939 -31.13 21.16 23.14
N ASN A 940 -30.49 21.93 22.26
CA ASN A 940 -31.14 22.98 21.47
C ASN A 940 -31.70 22.46 20.13
N PHE A 941 -31.34 21.24 19.71
CA PHE A 941 -31.73 20.69 18.42
C PHE A 941 -33.09 19.96 18.49
N LYS A 942 -34.17 20.71 18.28
CA LYS A 942 -35.56 20.23 18.36
C LYS A 942 -36.18 19.82 17.01
N GLY A 943 -35.37 19.62 15.98
CA GLY A 943 -35.83 19.36 14.61
C GLY A 943 -35.40 17.99 14.05
N ASN A 944 -35.86 17.69 12.84
CA ASN A 944 -35.26 16.63 12.02
C ASN A 944 -34.30 17.29 11.03
N ALA A 945 -33.02 16.89 11.03
CA ALA A 945 -32.06 17.29 10.00
C ALA A 945 -32.33 16.51 8.69
N SER A 946 -33.34 16.95 7.94
CA SER A 946 -33.83 16.27 6.74
C SER A 946 -33.06 16.61 5.44
N SER A 947 -32.15 17.59 5.46
CA SER A 947 -31.36 17.99 4.29
C SER A 947 -29.91 18.35 4.63
N ALA A 948 -29.04 18.34 3.62
CA ALA A 948 -27.67 18.84 3.75
C ALA A 948 -27.62 20.38 3.89
N ASP A 949 -28.64 21.10 3.42
CA ASP A 949 -28.72 22.56 3.49
C ASP A 949 -29.03 23.02 4.91
N ASP A 950 -29.95 22.35 5.61
CA ASP A 950 -30.27 22.65 7.01
C ASP A 950 -29.07 22.42 7.93
N LEU A 951 -28.35 21.33 7.70
CA LEU A 951 -27.09 21.04 8.38
C LEU A 951 -25.97 22.03 8.00
N THR A 952 -25.96 22.54 6.76
CA THR A 952 -24.99 23.56 6.33
C THR A 952 -25.19 24.91 7.02
N LYS A 953 -26.43 25.27 7.37
CA LYS A 953 -26.74 26.51 8.12
C LYS A 953 -26.17 26.51 9.55
N ILE A 954 -25.97 25.33 10.15
CA ILE A 954 -25.51 25.18 11.54
C ILE A 954 -24.07 24.64 11.67
N ARG A 955 -23.47 24.11 10.60
CA ARG A 955 -22.12 23.53 10.68
C ARG A 955 -21.03 24.60 10.69
N LYS A 956 -20.07 24.45 11.60
CA LYS A 956 -18.80 25.19 11.55
C LYS A 956 -17.92 24.62 10.45
N LEU A 957 -17.23 25.47 9.69
CA LEU A 957 -16.22 25.02 8.73
C LEU A 957 -14.93 24.61 9.49
N PRO A 958 -14.22 23.57 9.02
CA PRO A 958 -12.92 23.21 9.57
C PRO A 958 -11.85 24.26 9.18
N ALA A 959 -10.82 24.40 10.00
CA ALA A 959 -9.71 25.31 9.73
C ALA A 959 -8.85 24.86 8.53
N ILE A 960 -8.72 23.55 8.33
CA ILE A 960 -8.08 22.95 7.16
C ILE A 960 -8.99 21.86 6.60
N GLN A 961 -9.10 21.77 5.28
CA GLN A 961 -9.58 20.58 4.57
C GLN A 961 -8.40 19.96 3.81
N PHE A 962 -7.88 18.83 4.29
CA PHE A 962 -6.72 18.18 3.66
C PHE A 962 -7.11 17.57 2.31
N PRO A 963 -6.43 17.91 1.19
CA PRO A 963 -6.68 17.30 -0.11
C PRO A 963 -6.49 15.78 -0.11
N TYR A 964 -7.58 15.03 -0.27
CA TYR A 964 -7.60 13.57 -0.15
C TYR A 964 -6.63 12.88 -1.12
N GLY A 965 -5.83 11.96 -0.61
CA GLY A 965 -4.83 11.19 -1.35
C GLY A 965 -3.49 11.89 -1.48
N THR A 966 -3.46 13.22 -1.65
CA THR A 966 -2.23 14.03 -1.84
C THR A 966 -1.67 14.50 -0.51
N MET A 967 -2.53 14.98 0.40
CA MET A 967 -2.16 15.54 1.71
C MET A 967 -2.61 14.64 2.85
N GLY A 968 -2.50 13.32 2.63
CA GLY A 968 -3.01 12.27 3.52
C GLY A 968 -4.32 11.66 3.04
N GLN A 969 -4.78 10.64 3.76
CA GLN A 969 -5.98 9.84 3.50
C GLN A 969 -6.64 9.37 4.80
N SER A 970 -5.87 9.04 5.84
CA SER A 970 -6.32 8.71 7.20
C SER A 970 -5.49 9.54 8.18
N LEU A 971 -5.88 10.81 8.33
CA LEU A 971 -5.15 11.79 9.14
C LEU A 971 -5.31 11.45 10.61
N ALA A 972 -4.21 11.45 11.34
CA ALA A 972 -4.14 11.08 12.75
C ALA A 972 -3.64 12.25 13.61
N GLU A 973 -2.81 11.99 14.62
CA GLU A 973 -2.42 12.99 15.63
C GLU A 973 -1.84 14.29 15.05
N PRO A 974 -2.40 15.46 15.36
CA PRO A 974 -1.78 16.76 15.15
C PRO A 974 -0.88 17.15 16.35
N VAL A 975 0.23 17.83 16.10
CA VAL A 975 1.14 18.34 17.14
C VAL A 975 1.76 19.68 16.75
N ILE A 976 1.85 20.63 17.69
CA ILE A 976 2.50 21.94 17.48
C ILE A 976 4.01 21.84 17.77
N ASP A 977 4.85 22.40 16.89
CA ASP A 977 6.28 22.60 17.18
C ASP A 977 6.49 23.70 18.22
N THR A 978 6.53 23.28 19.49
CA THR A 978 6.91 24.12 20.64
C THR A 978 8.41 24.07 20.94
N THR A 979 9.23 23.51 20.06
CA THR A 979 10.67 23.29 20.30
C THR A 979 11.51 24.56 20.22
N GLY A 980 10.94 25.68 19.76
CA GLY A 980 11.66 26.95 19.60
C GLY A 980 12.71 26.90 18.49
N GLY A 981 12.45 26.13 17.43
CA GLY A 981 13.34 26.00 16.27
C GLY A 981 14.38 24.87 16.36
N ARG A 982 14.36 24.05 17.42
CA ARG A 982 15.23 22.85 17.50
C ARG A 982 14.82 21.77 16.50
N PHE A 983 13.60 21.81 15.99
CA PHE A 983 13.12 20.95 14.91
C PHE A 983 13.31 21.54 13.49
N GLY A 984 13.83 22.76 13.36
CA GLY A 984 14.05 23.46 12.10
C GLY A 984 13.24 24.76 11.96
N PRO A 985 13.07 25.29 10.73
CA PRO A 985 12.58 26.65 10.49
C PRO A 985 11.06 26.85 10.66
N PHE A 986 10.33 25.89 11.25
CA PHE A 986 8.85 25.87 11.29
C PHE A 986 8.27 25.97 12.71
N ALA A 987 9.01 26.57 13.64
CA ALA A 987 8.57 26.78 15.02
C ALA A 987 7.17 27.42 15.09
N GLY A 988 6.30 26.88 15.93
CA GLY A 988 4.90 27.31 16.09
C GLY A 988 3.92 26.74 15.04
N GLN A 989 4.40 26.05 13.99
CA GLN A 989 3.51 25.38 13.04
C GLN A 989 3.04 24.01 13.56
N MET A 990 1.95 23.51 12.97
CA MET A 990 1.42 22.19 13.28
C MET A 990 1.97 21.13 12.31
N PHE A 991 2.25 19.94 12.81
CA PHE A 991 2.59 18.74 12.06
C PHE A 991 1.50 17.70 12.29
N VAL A 992 1.06 17.02 11.24
CA VAL A 992 -0.09 16.10 11.30
C VAL A 992 0.30 14.76 10.68
N CYS A 993 0.06 13.69 11.42
CA CYS A 993 0.34 12.33 10.99
C CYS A 993 -0.68 11.80 9.96
N ASP A 994 -0.27 10.81 9.16
CA ASP A 994 -1.18 10.02 8.34
C ASP A 994 -0.89 8.50 8.44
N GLU A 995 -1.94 7.73 8.72
CA GLU A 995 -1.90 6.28 8.90
C GLU A 995 -1.79 5.53 7.56
N SER A 996 -2.35 6.06 6.47
CA SER A 996 -2.51 5.28 5.22
C SER A 996 -1.36 5.47 4.23
N LYS A 997 -0.89 6.70 4.03
CA LYS A 997 0.21 7.09 3.15
C LYS A 997 1.58 7.03 3.82
N CYS A 998 1.63 6.85 5.14
CA CYS A 998 2.86 6.87 5.94
C CYS A 998 3.66 8.16 5.70
N ILE A 999 3.01 9.31 5.94
CA ILE A 999 3.59 10.66 5.82
C ILE A 999 3.38 11.47 7.10
N VAL A 1000 4.02 12.63 7.15
CA VAL A 1000 3.66 13.75 8.02
C VAL A 1000 3.49 14.98 7.13
N VAL A 1001 2.38 15.69 7.27
CA VAL A 1001 2.12 16.97 6.60
C VAL A 1001 2.29 18.13 7.57
N ARG A 1002 2.62 19.32 7.06
CA ARG A 1002 2.78 20.55 7.84
C ARG A 1002 1.57 21.47 7.62
N VAL A 1003 1.20 22.25 8.64
CA VAL A 1003 0.07 23.16 8.61
C VAL A 1003 0.46 24.50 9.23
N ALA A 1004 0.30 25.57 8.45
CA ALA A 1004 0.45 26.96 8.87
C ALA A 1004 -0.96 27.57 9.04
N LEU A 1005 -1.37 27.75 10.30
CA LEU A 1005 -2.66 28.36 10.67
C LEU A 1005 -2.56 29.89 10.79
N GLU A 1006 -3.69 30.55 10.54
CA GLU A 1006 -3.93 31.96 10.89
C GLU A 1006 -5.40 32.22 11.22
N LYS A 1007 -5.68 33.38 11.82
CA LYS A 1007 -7.01 33.74 12.33
C LYS A 1007 -7.53 34.98 11.60
N VAL A 1008 -8.63 34.84 10.87
CA VAL A 1008 -9.22 35.87 10.00
C VAL A 1008 -10.68 36.09 10.39
N ASP A 1009 -11.06 37.32 10.67
CA ASP A 1009 -12.36 37.70 11.28
C ASP A 1009 -12.71 36.87 12.54
N GLY A 1010 -11.70 36.41 13.28
CA GLY A 1010 -11.83 35.56 14.47
C GLY A 1010 -11.92 34.05 14.20
N GLU A 1011 -12.14 33.62 12.95
CA GLU A 1011 -12.16 32.21 12.56
C GLU A 1011 -10.76 31.71 12.21
N TRP A 1012 -10.48 30.43 12.50
CA TRP A 1012 -9.23 29.80 12.09
C TRP A 1012 -9.31 29.26 10.67
N GLN A 1013 -8.23 29.47 9.92
CA GLN A 1013 -8.01 28.92 8.58
C GLN A 1013 -6.51 28.81 8.29
N GLY A 1014 -6.10 28.50 7.06
CA GLY A 1014 -4.68 28.50 6.68
C GLY A 1014 -4.32 27.48 5.62
N ALA A 1015 -3.03 27.15 5.51
CA ALA A 1015 -2.49 26.23 4.51
C ALA A 1015 -1.94 24.93 5.11
N CYS A 1016 -2.19 23.80 4.43
CA CYS A 1016 -1.39 22.59 4.59
C CYS A 1016 -0.35 22.48 3.46
N LEU A 1017 0.84 21.98 3.80
CA LEU A 1017 2.02 21.88 2.95
C LEU A 1017 2.67 20.49 3.11
N PRO A 1018 3.25 19.90 2.05
CA PRO A 1018 4.05 18.69 2.17
C PRO A 1018 5.21 18.86 3.16
N PHE A 1019 5.70 17.77 3.74
CA PHE A 1019 6.83 17.83 4.67
C PHE A 1019 7.70 16.56 4.69
N ARG A 1020 7.15 15.40 5.08
CA ARG A 1020 7.97 14.18 5.17
C ARG A 1020 7.25 12.89 4.78
N SER A 1021 7.92 12.07 3.99
CA SER A 1021 7.45 10.79 3.45
C SER A 1021 8.40 9.61 3.75
N GLY A 1022 7.94 8.38 3.48
CA GLY A 1022 8.80 7.18 3.56
C GLY A 1022 8.95 6.60 4.97
N PHE A 1023 7.95 6.78 5.83
CA PHE A 1023 7.86 6.10 7.12
C PHE A 1023 7.51 4.61 6.95
N GLN A 1024 7.97 3.76 7.88
CA GLN A 1024 7.87 2.29 7.73
C GLN A 1024 6.46 1.71 7.96
N GLY A 1025 5.55 2.48 8.56
CA GLY A 1025 4.19 2.06 8.89
C GLY A 1025 3.29 3.28 9.08
N GLY A 1026 2.00 3.06 9.28
CA GLY A 1026 1.02 4.14 9.43
C GLY A 1026 1.31 5.00 10.66
N ASN A 1027 1.52 6.31 10.48
CA ASN A 1027 1.79 7.22 11.59
C ASN A 1027 0.46 7.52 12.29
N ASN A 1028 0.31 7.10 13.55
CA ASN A 1028 -0.93 7.25 14.30
C ASN A 1028 -0.81 8.28 15.43
N ARG A 1029 0.35 8.33 16.13
CA ARG A 1029 0.58 9.22 17.28
C ARG A 1029 1.90 9.98 17.13
N ALA A 1030 1.98 11.17 17.72
CA ALA A 1030 3.12 12.05 17.62
C ALA A 1030 3.45 12.73 18.95
N ALA A 1031 4.74 12.87 19.28
CA ALA A 1031 5.19 13.67 20.43
C ALA A 1031 6.57 14.28 20.17
N PHE A 1032 6.72 15.58 20.40
CA PHE A 1032 8.04 16.22 20.44
C PHE A 1032 8.80 15.81 21.71
N ALA A 1033 10.05 15.39 21.52
CA ALA A 1033 10.97 15.11 22.59
C ALA A 1033 11.59 16.39 23.17
N PRO A 1034 12.03 16.38 24.44
CA PRO A 1034 12.73 17.49 25.06
C PRO A 1034 13.97 17.98 24.28
N ASP A 1035 14.64 17.11 23.53
CA ASP A 1035 15.76 17.49 22.65
C ASP A 1035 15.35 18.30 21.40
N GLY A 1036 14.08 18.24 21.00
CA GLY A 1036 13.53 18.91 19.81
C GLY A 1036 13.25 17.98 18.62
N SER A 1037 13.54 16.68 18.72
CA SER A 1037 13.15 15.67 17.72
C SER A 1037 11.68 15.27 17.85
N LEU A 1038 11.09 14.73 16.78
CA LEU A 1038 9.68 14.32 16.74
C LEU A 1038 9.57 12.79 16.74
N PHE A 1039 8.98 12.20 17.77
CA PHE A 1039 8.68 10.76 17.81
C PHE A 1039 7.29 10.47 17.21
N LEU A 1040 7.19 9.34 16.52
CA LEU A 1040 6.05 8.91 15.71
C LEU A 1040 5.70 7.44 16.03
N GLY A 1041 4.60 7.24 16.73
CA GLY A 1041 4.05 5.92 17.05
C GLY A 1041 3.19 5.39 15.92
N GLN A 1042 3.40 4.13 15.53
CA GLN A 1042 2.86 3.57 14.29
C GLN A 1042 1.97 2.34 14.47
N THR A 1043 0.94 2.23 13.61
CA THR A 1043 0.11 1.03 13.43
C THR A 1043 -0.58 1.01 12.04
N ASP A 1044 -1.03 -0.15 11.58
CA ASP A 1044 -2.02 -0.33 10.50
C ASP A 1044 -3.37 -0.90 11.02
N ARG A 1045 -3.56 -0.92 12.35
CA ARG A 1045 -4.73 -1.51 13.01
C ARG A 1045 -5.95 -0.59 12.86
N GLY A 1046 -6.61 -0.68 11.72
CA GLY A 1046 -7.85 0.04 11.45
C GLY A 1046 -7.89 0.50 10.01
N TRP A 1047 -6.77 1.02 9.51
CA TRP A 1047 -6.60 1.33 8.10
C TRP A 1047 -5.26 0.87 7.53
N GLY A 1048 -5.29 0.35 6.29
CA GLY A 1048 -4.10 -0.16 5.60
C GLY A 1048 -3.09 0.95 5.28
N SER A 1049 -1.81 0.66 5.57
CA SER A 1049 -0.69 1.60 5.42
C SER A 1049 0.28 1.20 4.30
N THR A 1050 0.84 2.18 3.59
CA THR A 1050 1.78 1.94 2.45
C THR A 1050 3.20 1.57 2.87
N GLY A 1051 3.57 1.70 4.15
CA GLY A 1051 4.92 1.46 4.65
C GLY A 1051 5.29 -0.02 4.81
N GLY A 1052 4.30 -0.90 4.97
CA GLY A 1052 4.50 -2.35 5.05
C GLY A 1052 4.91 -2.92 6.42
N LYS A 1053 4.98 -2.11 7.48
CA LYS A 1053 5.01 -2.56 8.88
C LYS A 1053 3.69 -2.26 9.58
N SER A 1054 3.14 -3.27 10.24
CA SER A 1054 1.86 -3.17 10.97
C SER A 1054 1.92 -2.42 12.31
N PHE A 1055 3.12 -2.18 12.83
CA PHE A 1055 3.38 -1.25 13.93
C PHE A 1055 4.87 -0.90 14.02
N GLY A 1056 5.18 0.10 14.84
CA GLY A 1056 6.54 0.52 15.12
C GLY A 1056 6.60 1.80 15.95
N LEU A 1057 7.83 2.26 16.17
CA LEU A 1057 8.15 3.58 16.70
C LEU A 1057 9.30 4.12 15.85
N GLN A 1058 9.13 5.30 15.27
CA GLN A 1058 10.18 6.03 14.57
C GLN A 1058 10.37 7.41 15.18
N ARG A 1059 11.52 8.02 14.90
CA ARG A 1059 11.91 9.35 15.35
C ARG A 1059 12.40 10.13 14.14
N LEU A 1060 11.98 11.38 14.03
CA LEU A 1060 12.37 12.30 12.97
C LEU A 1060 13.30 13.35 13.59
N VAL A 1061 14.55 13.41 13.09
CA VAL A 1061 15.63 14.25 13.64
C VAL A 1061 16.07 15.25 12.57
N TRP A 1062 15.99 16.54 12.90
CA TRP A 1062 16.49 17.62 12.05
C TRP A 1062 18.02 17.58 11.95
N SER A 1063 18.57 17.84 10.77
CA SER A 1063 20.03 17.82 10.53
C SER A 1063 20.76 19.11 10.92
N GLY A 1064 20.02 20.17 11.24
CA GLY A 1064 20.57 21.52 11.43
C GLY A 1064 20.63 22.37 10.15
N GLU A 1065 20.37 21.78 8.97
CA GLU A 1065 20.24 22.55 7.72
C GLU A 1065 18.78 22.94 7.45
N ALA A 1066 18.53 24.20 7.11
CA ALA A 1066 17.23 24.65 6.62
C ALA A 1066 17.12 24.47 5.09
N PRO A 1067 16.07 23.79 4.57
CA PRO A 1067 15.82 23.68 3.14
C PRO A 1067 15.48 25.03 2.49
N PHE A 1068 15.33 25.04 1.15
CA PHE A 1068 14.54 26.05 0.45
C PHE A 1068 13.14 25.48 0.17
N GLU A 1069 12.10 26.05 0.80
CA GLU A 1069 10.70 25.70 0.57
C GLU A 1069 9.77 26.84 1.04
N ILE A 1070 8.46 26.69 0.81
CA ILE A 1070 7.43 27.61 1.31
C ILE A 1070 7.35 27.48 2.85
N GLU A 1071 7.76 28.52 3.57
CA GLU A 1071 7.63 28.64 5.03
C GLU A 1071 6.16 28.76 5.43
N THR A 1072 5.41 29.67 4.81
CA THR A 1072 3.96 29.87 5.02
C THR A 1072 3.28 30.43 3.77
N MET A 1073 1.99 30.14 3.59
CA MET A 1073 1.10 30.86 2.67
C MET A 1073 0.01 31.52 3.51
N LYS A 1074 -0.08 32.85 3.47
CA LYS A 1074 -1.01 33.66 4.26
C LYS A 1074 -1.90 34.53 3.38
N LEU A 1075 -3.11 34.84 3.85
CA LEU A 1075 -4.06 35.68 3.14
C LEU A 1075 -3.65 37.16 3.13
N THR A 1076 -3.92 37.84 2.02
CA THR A 1076 -3.98 39.31 1.93
C THR A 1076 -5.36 39.71 1.40
N PRO A 1077 -5.81 40.98 1.57
CA PRO A 1077 -7.15 41.40 1.12
C PRO A 1077 -7.41 41.18 -0.38
N ASP A 1078 -6.36 41.04 -1.18
CA ASP A 1078 -6.37 40.90 -2.63
C ASP A 1078 -5.60 39.67 -3.16
N GLY A 1079 -5.21 38.72 -2.31
CA GLY A 1079 -4.42 37.56 -2.72
C GLY A 1079 -3.74 36.82 -1.57
N PHE A 1080 -2.47 36.42 -1.77
CA PHE A 1080 -1.69 35.69 -0.78
C PHE A 1080 -0.24 36.18 -0.68
N ASP A 1081 0.30 36.23 0.55
CA ASP A 1081 1.73 36.32 0.82
C ASP A 1081 2.32 34.92 0.98
N VAL A 1082 3.17 34.51 0.02
CA VAL A 1082 3.88 33.23 0.03
C VAL A 1082 5.31 33.48 0.52
N ARG A 1083 5.60 33.04 1.75
CA ARG A 1083 6.91 33.20 2.39
C ARG A 1083 7.75 31.95 2.23
N PHE A 1084 9.07 32.12 2.11
CA PHE A 1084 10.07 31.07 1.90
C PHE A 1084 11.17 31.10 2.97
N THR A 1085 11.71 29.93 3.27
CA THR A 1085 12.78 29.71 4.27
C THR A 1085 14.12 30.36 3.88
N ARG A 1086 14.35 30.63 2.59
CA ARG A 1086 15.50 31.37 2.02
C ARG A 1086 15.02 32.40 1.00
N PRO A 1087 15.81 33.46 0.69
CA PRO A 1087 15.47 34.40 -0.38
C PRO A 1087 15.33 33.71 -1.75
N VAL A 1088 14.28 34.05 -2.50
CA VAL A 1088 13.98 33.52 -3.83
C VAL A 1088 14.81 34.20 -4.93
N ASP A 1089 14.99 33.55 -6.08
CA ASP A 1089 15.37 34.26 -7.30
C ASP A 1089 14.28 35.29 -7.65
N ARG A 1090 14.65 36.57 -7.65
CA ARG A 1090 13.70 37.68 -7.79
C ARG A 1090 13.04 37.72 -9.17
N SER A 1091 13.74 37.33 -10.23
CA SER A 1091 13.23 37.41 -11.61
C SER A 1091 12.20 36.31 -11.87
N ALA A 1092 12.53 35.08 -11.47
CA ALA A 1092 11.62 33.94 -11.55
C ALA A 1092 10.40 34.14 -10.65
N ALA A 1093 10.58 34.61 -9.41
CA ALA A 1093 9.48 34.81 -8.47
C ALA A 1093 8.55 35.98 -8.83
N ALA A 1094 9.08 37.07 -9.40
CA ALA A 1094 8.26 38.19 -9.87
C ALA A 1094 7.49 37.89 -11.17
N THR A 1095 7.79 36.78 -11.87
CA THR A 1095 7.12 36.39 -13.11
C THR A 1095 5.81 35.64 -12.79
N PRO A 1096 4.61 36.20 -13.06
CA PRO A 1096 3.34 35.57 -12.65
C PRO A 1096 3.11 34.20 -13.28
N ALA A 1097 3.66 33.94 -14.47
CA ALA A 1097 3.53 32.68 -15.20
C ALA A 1097 4.28 31.49 -14.56
N ASN A 1098 5.18 31.72 -13.59
CA ASN A 1098 5.82 30.64 -12.82
C ASN A 1098 4.93 30.11 -11.68
N TRP A 1099 3.79 30.77 -11.42
CA TRP A 1099 2.83 30.42 -10.39
C TRP A 1099 1.55 29.84 -11.03
N SER A 1100 1.24 28.60 -10.70
CA SER A 1100 -0.02 27.94 -11.06
C SER A 1100 -0.91 27.90 -9.84
N LEU A 1101 -2.09 28.53 -9.91
CA LEU A 1101 -3.06 28.53 -8.83
C LEU A 1101 -4.40 28.03 -9.37
N SER A 1102 -5.10 27.24 -8.55
CA SER A 1102 -6.49 26.87 -8.80
C SER A 1102 -7.28 26.90 -7.49
N HIS A 1103 -8.60 26.90 -7.56
CA HIS A 1103 -9.44 26.68 -6.40
C HIS A 1103 -10.51 25.61 -6.65
N TYR A 1104 -10.94 24.90 -5.61
CA TYR A 1104 -12.04 23.94 -5.63
C TYR A 1104 -12.74 23.86 -4.27
N HIS A 1105 -13.70 22.96 -4.11
CA HIS A 1105 -14.27 22.61 -2.82
C HIS A 1105 -14.69 21.13 -2.77
N TYR A 1106 -15.28 20.71 -1.66
CA TYR A 1106 -15.83 19.37 -1.46
C TYR A 1106 -17.32 19.46 -1.12
N LEU A 1107 -18.13 18.55 -1.67
CA LEU A 1107 -19.55 18.47 -1.33
C LEU A 1107 -19.73 18.03 0.13
N TYR A 1108 -20.63 18.72 0.82
CA TYR A 1108 -21.14 18.30 2.12
C TYR A 1108 -22.44 17.51 1.91
N ARG A 1109 -22.38 16.18 2.12
CA ARG A 1109 -23.44 15.24 1.72
C ARG A 1109 -23.35 13.93 2.51
N GLN A 1110 -24.45 13.18 2.62
CA GLN A 1110 -24.47 11.87 3.30
C GLN A 1110 -23.56 10.81 2.66
N ALA A 1111 -23.34 10.86 1.34
CA ALA A 1111 -22.48 9.89 0.65
C ALA A 1111 -21.03 9.93 1.17
N TYR A 1112 -20.35 8.78 1.12
CA TYR A 1112 -18.98 8.63 1.62
C TYR A 1112 -17.99 9.50 0.83
N GLY A 1113 -17.59 10.63 1.43
CA GLY A 1113 -16.66 11.59 0.86
C GLY A 1113 -17.18 12.39 -0.34
N SER A 1114 -16.29 13.20 -0.90
CA SER A 1114 -16.48 13.94 -2.14
C SER A 1114 -15.19 13.95 -2.95
N PRO A 1115 -15.24 13.79 -4.29
CA PRO A 1115 -14.17 14.31 -5.13
C PRO A 1115 -14.11 15.84 -5.04
N GLN A 1116 -13.01 16.44 -5.49
CA GLN A 1116 -12.90 17.90 -5.66
C GLN A 1116 -13.96 18.40 -6.66
N GLN A 1117 -14.55 19.56 -6.41
CA GLN A 1117 -15.61 20.18 -7.23
C GLN A 1117 -15.27 21.63 -7.58
N ASP A 1118 -15.69 22.07 -8.77
CA ASP A 1118 -15.42 23.39 -9.34
C ASP A 1118 -13.92 23.73 -9.46
N ILE A 1119 -13.09 22.77 -9.91
CA ILE A 1119 -11.65 22.99 -10.09
C ILE A 1119 -11.42 24.10 -11.13
N THR A 1120 -11.20 25.32 -10.64
CA THR A 1120 -11.16 26.55 -11.42
C THR A 1120 -9.73 27.10 -11.39
N PRO A 1121 -9.04 27.24 -12.53
CA PRO A 1121 -7.76 27.94 -12.58
C PRO A 1121 -7.91 29.41 -12.17
N VAL A 1122 -7.02 29.91 -11.33
CA VAL A 1122 -6.99 31.30 -10.86
C VAL A 1122 -5.73 31.96 -11.39
N LYS A 1123 -5.88 33.00 -12.21
CA LYS A 1123 -4.74 33.74 -12.76
C LYS A 1123 -4.11 34.62 -11.67
N VAL A 1124 -2.81 34.44 -11.41
CA VAL A 1124 -2.02 35.44 -10.65
C VAL A 1124 -1.91 36.71 -11.50
N ALA A 1125 -2.39 37.84 -10.97
CA ALA A 1125 -2.41 39.12 -11.66
C ALA A 1125 -1.04 39.81 -11.60
N THR A 1126 -0.43 39.86 -10.40
CA THR A 1126 0.96 40.28 -10.19
C THR A 1126 1.63 39.42 -9.13
N ALA A 1127 2.95 39.24 -9.25
CA ALA A 1127 3.79 38.62 -8.23
C ALA A 1127 4.88 39.63 -7.82
N THR A 1128 4.89 40.04 -6.55
CA THR A 1128 5.79 41.09 -6.04
C THR A 1128 6.68 40.54 -4.94
N VAL A 1129 8.00 40.60 -5.11
CA VAL A 1129 8.97 40.05 -4.16
C VAL A 1129 9.37 41.11 -3.12
N SER A 1130 9.45 40.70 -1.85
CA SER A 1130 9.82 41.54 -0.72
C SER A 1130 11.27 42.02 -0.74
N ALA A 1131 11.58 43.05 0.06
CA ALA A 1131 12.92 43.60 0.20
C ALA A 1131 13.95 42.58 0.74
N ASP A 1132 13.56 41.69 1.66
CA ASP A 1132 14.40 40.58 2.15
C ASP A 1132 14.46 39.39 1.17
N GLY A 1133 13.68 39.42 0.08
CA GLY A 1133 13.58 38.36 -0.91
C GLY A 1133 12.84 37.11 -0.44
N ARG A 1134 12.29 37.06 0.77
CA ARG A 1134 11.68 35.84 1.33
C ARG A 1134 10.17 35.74 1.14
N THR A 1135 9.46 36.83 0.86
CA THR A 1135 8.01 36.80 0.65
C THR A 1135 7.68 37.24 -0.78
N VAL A 1136 6.75 36.53 -1.41
CA VAL A 1136 6.18 36.89 -2.71
C VAL A 1136 4.69 37.11 -2.54
N ARG A 1137 4.24 38.36 -2.74
CA ARG A 1137 2.83 38.72 -2.76
C ARG A 1137 2.23 38.38 -4.12
N LEU A 1138 1.31 37.43 -4.15
CA LEU A 1138 0.55 37.00 -5.32
C LEU A 1138 -0.82 37.68 -5.30
N LYS A 1139 -0.97 38.78 -6.04
CA LYS A 1139 -2.28 39.44 -6.19
C LYS A 1139 -3.16 38.63 -7.14
N LEU A 1140 -4.43 38.45 -6.78
CA LEU A 1140 -5.44 37.73 -7.54
C LEU A 1140 -6.54 38.71 -8.01
N PRO A 1141 -7.30 38.36 -9.08
CA PRO A 1141 -8.44 39.16 -9.50
C PRO A 1141 -9.66 39.00 -8.56
N GLU A 1142 -9.75 37.89 -7.83
CA GLU A 1142 -10.88 37.57 -6.95
C GLU A 1142 -10.47 36.56 -5.87
N LEU A 1143 -11.01 36.71 -4.66
CA LEU A 1143 -10.91 35.76 -3.55
C LEU A 1143 -12.31 35.21 -3.22
N ARG A 1144 -12.45 33.87 -3.14
CA ARG A 1144 -13.73 33.18 -2.92
C ARG A 1144 -13.71 32.33 -1.65
N ALA A 1145 -14.46 32.76 -0.64
CA ALA A 1145 -14.69 31.99 0.58
C ALA A 1145 -15.38 30.64 0.29
N GLY A 1146 -15.15 29.65 1.16
CA GLY A 1146 -15.65 28.28 1.01
C GLY A 1146 -14.90 27.46 -0.04
N LYS A 1147 -13.71 27.90 -0.47
CA LYS A 1147 -12.86 27.20 -1.45
C LYS A 1147 -11.48 26.86 -0.86
N ILE A 1148 -10.87 25.81 -1.38
CA ILE A 1148 -9.48 25.42 -1.14
C ILE A 1148 -8.68 25.89 -2.35
N TYR A 1149 -7.63 26.68 -2.12
CA TYR A 1149 -6.71 27.19 -3.12
C TYR A 1149 -5.46 26.30 -3.19
N GLU A 1150 -5.26 25.64 -4.33
CA GLU A 1150 -4.10 24.80 -4.63
C GLU A 1150 -3.07 25.59 -5.45
N LEU A 1151 -1.97 25.96 -4.79
CA LEU A 1151 -0.84 26.68 -5.35
C LEU A 1151 0.28 25.69 -5.70
N HIS A 1152 0.82 25.82 -6.91
CA HIS A 1152 2.08 25.21 -7.35
C HIS A 1152 3.01 26.27 -7.93
N HIS A 1153 4.33 26.08 -7.80
CA HIS A 1153 5.31 26.89 -8.51
C HIS A 1153 6.29 26.06 -9.34
N ALA A 1154 6.57 26.51 -10.56
CA ALA A 1154 7.55 25.91 -11.46
C ALA A 1154 8.80 26.80 -11.57
N ASN A 1155 9.95 26.19 -11.84
CA ASN A 1155 11.24 26.85 -12.13
C ASN A 1155 11.83 27.77 -11.04
N LEU A 1156 11.12 28.07 -9.96
CA LEU A 1156 11.66 28.84 -8.83
C LEU A 1156 12.86 28.13 -8.19
N ARG A 1157 13.82 28.94 -7.74
CA ARG A 1157 15.00 28.56 -6.95
C ARG A 1157 15.21 29.63 -5.87
N ALA A 1158 16.03 29.31 -4.87
CA ALA A 1158 16.61 30.33 -4.02
C ALA A 1158 17.60 31.20 -4.81
N ALA A 1159 17.91 32.39 -4.31
CA ALA A 1159 18.91 33.29 -4.90
C ALA A 1159 20.34 32.72 -4.90
N ASP A 1160 20.61 31.67 -4.10
CA ASP A 1160 21.85 30.88 -4.10
C ASP A 1160 21.83 29.72 -5.14
N GLY A 1161 20.76 29.59 -5.92
CA GLY A 1161 20.54 28.52 -6.91
C GLY A 1161 19.90 27.23 -6.35
N THR A 1162 19.71 27.12 -5.03
CA THR A 1162 19.13 25.91 -4.39
C THR A 1162 17.74 25.60 -4.95
N ALA A 1163 17.52 24.34 -5.31
CA ALA A 1163 16.23 23.86 -5.78
C ALA A 1163 15.23 23.72 -4.61
N PRO A 1164 13.92 23.97 -4.83
CA PRO A 1164 12.90 23.82 -3.80
C PRO A 1164 12.72 22.37 -3.39
N LEU A 1165 12.50 22.12 -2.10
CA LEU A 1165 12.25 20.78 -1.56
C LEU A 1165 10.86 20.26 -1.97
N HIS A 1166 9.84 21.12 -1.82
CA HIS A 1166 8.48 20.91 -2.27
C HIS A 1166 7.98 22.16 -2.99
N THR A 1167 7.03 22.00 -3.92
CA THR A 1167 6.59 23.06 -4.84
C THR A 1167 5.12 23.47 -4.67
N ALA A 1168 4.43 22.94 -3.66
CA ALA A 1168 2.97 23.01 -3.54
C ALA A 1168 2.50 23.46 -2.14
N ALA A 1169 1.39 24.19 -2.09
CA ALA A 1169 0.69 24.58 -0.86
C ALA A 1169 -0.83 24.62 -1.09
N TYR A 1170 -1.60 24.30 -0.05
CA TYR A 1170 -3.06 24.10 -0.14
C TYR A 1170 -3.78 24.91 0.94
N TYR A 1171 -4.31 26.09 0.58
CA TYR A 1171 -4.93 27.04 1.51
C TYR A 1171 -6.44 26.85 1.59
N THR A 1172 -6.98 26.57 2.78
CA THR A 1172 -8.44 26.52 3.03
C THR A 1172 -8.95 27.93 3.33
N LEU A 1173 -9.77 28.52 2.46
CA LEU A 1173 -10.25 29.91 2.59
C LEU A 1173 -11.69 29.95 3.12
N ASN A 1174 -11.87 30.16 4.42
CA ASN A 1174 -13.19 30.26 5.08
C ASN A 1174 -13.71 31.70 5.12
N ARG A 1175 -12.83 32.68 5.28
CA ARG A 1175 -13.07 34.13 5.33
C ARG A 1175 -12.04 34.85 4.45
N VAL A 1176 -12.49 35.90 3.75
CA VAL A 1176 -11.61 36.80 2.96
C VAL A 1176 -10.99 37.89 3.86
N GLY A 1177 -11.54 38.09 5.06
CA GLY A 1177 -11.24 39.23 5.91
C GLY A 1177 -12.05 40.47 5.51
N LYS A 1178 -12.05 41.46 6.38
CA LYS A 1178 -12.50 42.83 6.08
C LYS A 1178 -11.29 43.77 6.04
N GLU A 1179 -11.42 44.86 5.28
CA GLU A 1179 -10.53 46.04 5.38
C GLU A 1179 -10.73 46.77 6.72
#